data_AF-A0A970F4M1-F1
#
_entry.id   AF-A0A970F4M1-F1
#
_cell.length_a   1.000
_cell.length_b   1.000
_cell.length_c   1.000
_cell.angle_alpha   90.00
_cell.angle_beta   90.00
_cell.angle_gamma   90.00
#
_symmetry.space_group_name_H-M   'P 1'
#
loop_
_entity.id
_entity.type
_entity.pdbx_description
1 polymer ?
#
loop_
_entity_poly.entity_id
_entity_poly.type
_entity_poly.pdbx_seq_one_letter_code
_entity_poly.pdbx_strand_id
1 'polypeptide(L)'
;VTVSLGKYEDNLSDEIPENSEQGEHDAKLEGHQQGKDYSDSENRLEKQLINQILSQIPVEQIPLSKYRFKENKRGCKLISQVFMTIIFLLSIIFWVVKDDKILNNVVLNALGDKASIWIFCVPIVGFIVPLSYFLYGFYKENKIRLSRINLKGTEANLKDDDDKDESVLDRDIKEIVYAISYSNTNVVVFEDLDRYENIAIFTKLRELNFLVNSHLKMKNDDRVVRFVYMLRDGLFVSKNRTKFFDFILPIVPIIDSKNSENKLIELFEGMKNVPSKNTLTRISLYIDDMRLLKNIINEFNVYMNIVAFDDLSLNADKLLALIVLKNIFPREFDLLQEDRGFVYQTLKNIDDYRVSIREQLSEENKKLSKEIDDINTDIYKGKIKLIAELIPADVSLYYSDPRTWQEVLEEWELKKNTSKYIFYRGGTRGSLDYDGFIDSFVLNTQENQERLNLFDDSGYQKEIQKRKKIIEENKAKDNDSIVSPIRDLMMIMSSADIQNIFAKEENALTKNHYFPLIKYLIMEGLLDETYWHYKGYFHKGSLGKNDTVFIKNLLEGVEQDILLDLENPEEVINRLNEADYRRFNILNKRLLEELLSNDRIKEIQIIIDALDTYNLYSTMISILDSIDYELSKLFVST
;
A
#
# COMPACT_ATOMS: atom_id res chain seq x y z
N VAL A 1 35.22 -17.02 3.33
CA VAL A 1 34.58 -16.71 2.03
C VAL A 1 33.08 -16.80 2.22
N THR A 2 32.34 -15.79 1.79
CA THR A 2 30.87 -15.73 1.92
C THR A 2 30.25 -15.50 0.54
N VAL A 3 29.36 -16.39 0.13
CA VAL A 3 28.72 -16.38 -1.18
C VAL A 3 27.26 -16.03 -0.96
N SER A 4 26.79 -14.93 -1.53
CA SER A 4 25.41 -14.46 -1.45
C SER A 4 24.88 -14.20 -2.85
N LEU A 5 23.84 -14.93 -3.24
CA LEU A 5 23.32 -14.90 -4.59
C LEU A 5 21.99 -14.14 -4.63
N GLY A 6 21.97 -13.05 -5.40
CA GLY A 6 20.71 -12.40 -5.77
C GLY A 6 20.07 -13.14 -6.95
N LYS A 7 18.83 -13.61 -6.78
CA LYS A 7 17.91 -13.87 -7.89
C LYS A 7 16.97 -12.68 -7.97
N TYR A 8 17.01 -11.95 -9.08
CA TYR A 8 16.01 -10.94 -9.41
C TYR A 8 15.06 -11.62 -10.40
N GLU A 9 13.93 -12.12 -9.88
CA GLU A 9 12.80 -12.46 -10.73
C GLU A 9 12.05 -11.16 -10.98
N ASP A 10 12.09 -10.66 -12.21
CA ASP A 10 11.09 -9.71 -12.68
C ASP A 10 9.81 -10.53 -12.92
N ASN A 11 8.94 -10.62 -11.92
CA ASN A 11 7.60 -11.24 -12.03
C ASN A 11 6.63 -10.40 -12.90
N LEU A 12 7.15 -9.79 -13.98
CA LEU A 12 6.39 -9.06 -14.98
C LEU A 12 5.73 -10.01 -16.01
N SER A 13 6.08 -11.30 -16.01
CA SER A 13 5.62 -12.26 -17.03
C SER A 13 4.26 -12.92 -16.76
N ASP A 14 3.69 -12.78 -15.57
CA ASP A 14 2.37 -13.36 -15.24
C ASP A 14 1.18 -12.50 -15.73
N GLU A 15 1.43 -11.40 -16.46
CA GLU A 15 0.42 -10.41 -16.86
C GLU A 15 0.34 -10.17 -18.38
N ILE A 16 0.28 -11.23 -19.20
CA ILE A 16 -0.25 -11.13 -20.58
C ILE A 16 -1.51 -12.01 -20.69
N PRO A 17 -2.68 -11.45 -21.03
CA PRO A 17 -3.85 -12.26 -21.33
C PRO A 17 -3.62 -13.06 -22.61
N GLU A 18 -3.62 -14.39 -22.52
CA GLU A 18 -3.66 -15.28 -23.67
C GLU A 18 -4.93 -15.02 -24.49
N ASN A 19 -4.76 -14.59 -25.74
CA ASN A 19 -5.80 -14.65 -26.76
C ASN A 19 -5.33 -15.52 -27.94
N SER A 20 -5.98 -16.69 -28.00
CA SER A 20 -6.36 -17.50 -29.18
C SER A 20 -5.33 -17.93 -30.25
N GLU A 21 -5.22 -19.26 -30.36
CA GLU A 21 -5.12 -20.10 -31.57
C GLU A 21 -3.86 -20.04 -32.46
N GLN A 22 -2.86 -20.88 -32.14
CA GLN A 22 -2.06 -21.64 -33.12
C GLN A 22 -1.34 -22.83 -32.44
N GLY A 23 -1.96 -24.01 -32.50
CA GLY A 23 -1.44 -25.24 -31.89
C GLY A 23 -0.49 -26.05 -32.79
N GLU A 24 0.44 -26.74 -32.13
CA GLU A 24 1.38 -27.81 -32.57
C GLU A 24 2.77 -27.44 -33.12
N HIS A 25 3.02 -26.24 -33.65
CA HIS A 25 4.39 -25.86 -34.05
C HIS A 25 5.19 -25.16 -32.93
N ASP A 26 4.51 -24.47 -32.01
CA ASP A 26 5.16 -23.75 -30.90
C ASP A 26 5.60 -24.65 -29.74
N ALA A 27 4.91 -25.77 -29.48
CA ALA A 27 5.26 -26.67 -28.38
C ALA A 27 6.68 -27.30 -28.49
N LYS A 28 7.23 -27.45 -29.70
CA LYS A 28 8.62 -27.92 -29.91
C LYS A 28 9.64 -26.80 -29.84
N LEU A 29 9.26 -25.56 -30.18
CA LEU A 29 10.12 -24.37 -30.08
C LEU A 29 10.19 -23.86 -28.65
N GLU A 30 9.07 -23.85 -27.93
CA GLU A 30 8.96 -23.54 -26.51
C GLU A 30 9.75 -24.55 -25.66
N GLY A 31 9.59 -25.86 -25.87
CA GLY A 31 10.37 -26.86 -25.13
C GLY A 31 11.89 -26.74 -25.33
N HIS A 32 12.33 -26.29 -26.52
CA HIS A 32 13.75 -26.00 -26.78
C HIS A 32 14.21 -24.66 -26.22
N GLN A 33 13.37 -23.62 -26.19
CA GLN A 33 13.67 -22.33 -25.57
C GLN A 33 13.69 -22.43 -24.03
N GLN A 34 12.73 -23.12 -23.43
CA GLN A 34 12.65 -23.36 -21.98
C GLN A 34 13.83 -24.17 -21.47
N GLY A 35 14.26 -25.21 -22.21
CA GLY A 35 15.46 -25.99 -21.89
C GLY A 35 16.76 -25.18 -22.01
N LYS A 36 16.80 -24.21 -22.93
CA LYS A 36 17.94 -23.30 -23.12
C LYS A 36 18.01 -22.25 -22.01
N ASP A 37 16.88 -21.61 -21.67
CA ASP A 37 16.80 -20.64 -20.58
C ASP A 37 17.10 -21.27 -19.22
N TYR A 38 16.65 -22.51 -18.99
CA TYR A 38 16.98 -23.25 -17.77
C TYR A 38 18.49 -23.53 -17.67
N SER A 39 19.11 -24.04 -18.74
CA SER A 39 20.56 -24.28 -18.80
C SER A 39 21.39 -22.99 -18.67
N ASP A 40 20.95 -21.90 -19.29
CA ASP A 40 21.60 -20.59 -19.19
C ASP A 40 21.49 -20.00 -17.78
N SER A 41 20.37 -20.22 -17.09
CA SER A 41 20.18 -19.81 -15.70
C SER A 41 21.09 -20.58 -14.73
N GLU A 42 21.26 -21.89 -14.94
CA GLU A 42 22.14 -22.75 -14.13
C GLU A 42 23.61 -22.39 -14.35
N ASN A 43 24.01 -22.18 -15.61
CA ASN A 43 25.35 -21.71 -15.96
C ASN A 43 25.66 -20.31 -15.40
N ARG A 44 24.65 -19.43 -15.32
CA ARG A 44 24.79 -18.11 -14.71
C ARG A 44 24.99 -18.20 -13.19
N LEU A 45 24.20 -19.04 -12.52
CA LEU A 45 24.33 -19.33 -11.09
C LEU A 45 25.74 -19.83 -10.77
N GLU A 46 26.23 -20.84 -11.49
CA GLU A 46 27.55 -21.40 -11.30
C GLU A 46 28.67 -20.37 -11.51
N LYS A 47 28.60 -19.57 -12.59
CA LYS A 47 29.57 -18.48 -12.82
C LYS A 47 29.59 -17.49 -11.66
N GLN A 48 28.43 -17.12 -11.12
CA GLN A 48 28.34 -16.20 -9.99
C GLN A 48 28.96 -16.78 -8.73
N LEU A 49 28.69 -18.05 -8.41
CA LEU A 49 29.31 -18.77 -7.31
C LEU A 49 30.84 -18.73 -7.40
N ILE A 50 31.38 -19.08 -8.56
CA ILE A 50 32.83 -19.12 -8.79
C ILE A 50 33.44 -17.73 -8.62
N ASN A 51 32.86 -16.72 -9.25
CA ASN A 51 33.36 -15.35 -9.18
C ASN A 51 33.36 -14.82 -7.74
N GLN A 52 32.31 -15.08 -6.96
CA GLN A 52 32.24 -14.63 -5.57
C GLN A 52 33.28 -15.33 -4.69
N ILE A 53 33.47 -16.65 -4.86
CA ILE A 53 34.51 -17.40 -4.13
C ILE A 53 35.89 -16.83 -4.42
N LEU A 54 36.23 -16.67 -5.71
CA LEU A 54 37.57 -16.26 -6.14
C LEU A 54 37.86 -14.79 -5.83
N SER A 55 36.86 -13.92 -5.83
CA SER A 55 37.02 -12.48 -5.54
C SER A 55 37.42 -12.17 -4.09
N GLN A 56 37.17 -13.09 -3.17
CA GLN A 56 37.44 -12.89 -1.75
C GLN A 56 38.78 -13.48 -1.30
N ILE A 57 39.53 -14.09 -2.21
CA ILE A 57 40.82 -14.71 -1.92
C ILE A 57 41.95 -13.77 -2.36
N PRO A 58 42.89 -13.42 -1.45
CA PRO A 58 44.01 -12.55 -1.79
C PRO A 58 44.85 -13.12 -2.93
N VAL A 59 45.12 -12.28 -3.92
CA VAL A 59 45.84 -12.64 -5.14
C VAL A 59 47.25 -13.17 -4.85
N GLU A 60 47.89 -12.72 -3.78
CA GLU A 60 49.21 -13.20 -3.38
C GLU A 60 49.22 -14.65 -2.89
N GLN A 61 48.09 -15.16 -2.41
CA GLN A 61 47.95 -16.55 -1.94
C GLN A 61 47.73 -17.52 -3.10
N ILE A 62 47.19 -17.03 -4.22
CA ILE A 62 46.82 -17.82 -5.39
C ILE A 62 47.53 -17.36 -6.67
N PRO A 63 48.87 -17.28 -6.70
CA PRO A 63 49.61 -16.69 -7.83
C PRO A 63 49.44 -17.42 -9.16
N LEU A 64 49.03 -18.70 -9.13
CA LEU A 64 48.81 -19.53 -10.33
C LEU A 64 47.36 -19.48 -10.85
N SER A 65 46.48 -18.73 -10.17
CA SER A 65 45.06 -18.69 -10.51
C SER A 65 44.80 -18.05 -11.87
N LYS A 66 43.88 -18.65 -12.63
CA LYS A 66 43.38 -18.11 -13.92
C LYS A 66 42.56 -16.82 -13.73
N TYR A 67 41.86 -16.69 -12.60
CA TYR A 67 40.88 -15.63 -12.34
C TYR A 67 41.42 -14.51 -11.45
N ARG A 68 42.72 -14.25 -11.53
CA ARG A 68 43.39 -13.21 -10.76
C ARG A 68 42.80 -11.83 -11.02
N PHE A 69 42.27 -11.18 -9.97
CA PHE A 69 41.83 -9.79 -10.04
C PHE A 69 43.01 -8.84 -10.23
N LYS A 70 42.80 -7.76 -10.98
CA LYS A 70 43.83 -6.74 -11.24
C LYS A 70 44.08 -5.95 -9.97
N GLU A 71 45.33 -5.94 -9.52
CA GLU A 71 45.77 -5.14 -8.38
C GLU A 71 46.77 -4.07 -8.81
N ASN A 72 46.70 -2.91 -8.18
CA ASN A 72 47.68 -1.86 -8.37
C ASN A 72 49.01 -2.25 -7.72
N LYS A 73 50.11 -2.07 -8.46
CA LYS A 73 51.45 -2.29 -7.91
C LYS A 73 51.70 -1.29 -6.78
N ARG A 74 52.16 -1.78 -5.62
CA ARG A 74 52.60 -0.92 -4.50
C ARG A 74 53.68 0.07 -4.97
N GLY A 75 53.60 1.32 -4.53
CA GLY A 75 54.56 2.38 -4.89
C GLY A 75 56.02 1.98 -4.71
N CYS A 76 56.38 1.36 -3.58
CA CYS A 76 57.75 0.88 -3.34
C CYS A 76 58.21 -0.19 -4.34
N LYS A 77 57.30 -1.10 -4.76
CA LYS A 77 57.62 -2.12 -5.77
C LYS A 77 57.85 -1.46 -7.14
N LEU A 78 57.08 -0.41 -7.45
CA LEU A 78 57.23 0.36 -8.68
C LEU A 78 58.54 1.16 -8.70
N ILE A 79 58.87 1.84 -7.59
CA ILE A 79 60.15 2.55 -7.43
C ILE A 79 61.33 1.59 -7.55
N SER A 80 61.27 0.41 -6.92
CA SER A 80 62.29 -0.62 -7.06
C SER A 80 62.44 -1.11 -8.50
N GLN A 81 61.34 -1.33 -9.23
CA GLN A 81 61.38 -1.70 -10.64
C GLN A 81 62.04 -0.62 -11.50
N VAL A 82 61.70 0.66 -11.27
CA VAL A 82 62.30 1.81 -11.98
C VAL A 82 63.79 1.96 -11.64
N PHE A 83 64.17 1.77 -10.38
CA PHE A 83 65.56 1.84 -9.96
C PHE A 83 66.39 0.73 -10.63
N MET A 84 65.87 -0.50 -10.66
CA MET A 84 66.55 -1.63 -11.31
C MET A 84 66.66 -1.46 -12.83
N THR A 85 65.66 -0.86 -13.51
CA THR A 85 65.78 -0.55 -14.94
C THR A 85 66.83 0.52 -15.21
N ILE A 86 66.93 1.55 -14.36
CA ILE A 86 67.96 2.59 -14.48
C ILE A 86 69.36 1.99 -14.34
N ILE A 87 69.61 1.15 -13.32
CA ILE A 87 70.91 0.48 -13.13
C ILE A 87 71.26 -0.40 -14.32
N PHE A 88 70.27 -1.14 -14.85
CA PHE A 88 70.48 -1.99 -16.02
C PHE A 88 70.92 -1.19 -17.25
N LEU A 89 70.25 -0.06 -17.53
CA LEU A 89 70.61 0.83 -18.65
C LEU A 89 71.97 1.50 -18.43
N LEU A 90 72.25 2.00 -17.23
CA LEU A 90 73.55 2.59 -16.89
C LEU A 90 74.69 1.59 -17.04
N SER A 91 74.45 0.32 -16.73
CA SER A 91 75.45 -0.75 -16.88
C SER A 91 75.80 -1.03 -18.34
N ILE A 92 74.80 -0.96 -19.24
CA ILE A 92 75.01 -1.07 -20.69
C ILE A 92 75.79 0.15 -21.20
N ILE A 93 75.38 1.36 -20.81
CA ILE A 93 76.06 2.60 -21.21
C ILE A 93 77.51 2.60 -20.72
N PHE A 94 77.75 2.25 -19.45
CA PHE A 94 79.08 2.16 -18.87
C PHE A 94 79.93 1.10 -19.59
N TRP A 95 79.34 -0.04 -19.97
CA TRP A 95 80.04 -1.06 -20.76
C TRP A 95 80.48 -0.57 -22.14
N VAL A 96 79.68 0.28 -22.79
CA VAL A 96 80.00 0.88 -24.10
C VAL A 96 81.06 1.98 -23.98
N VAL A 97 81.03 2.77 -22.91
CA VAL A 97 81.92 3.95 -22.71
C VAL A 97 83.19 3.61 -21.93
N LYS A 98 83.36 2.36 -21.46
CA LYS A 98 84.50 1.93 -20.62
C LYS A 98 85.89 2.23 -21.19
N ASP A 99 86.01 2.29 -22.52
CA ASP A 99 87.27 2.53 -23.23
C ASP A 99 87.56 4.02 -23.49
N ASP A 100 86.69 4.92 -23.01
CA ASP A 100 86.90 6.37 -23.10
C ASP A 100 88.01 6.83 -22.14
N LYS A 101 88.97 7.61 -22.67
CA LYS A 101 90.14 8.12 -21.94
C LYS A 101 89.76 8.99 -20.74
N ILE A 102 88.65 9.73 -20.82
CA ILE A 102 88.22 10.62 -19.73
C ILE A 102 87.68 9.82 -18.55
N LEU A 103 86.81 8.84 -18.82
CA LEU A 103 86.21 7.99 -17.79
C LEU A 103 87.28 7.12 -17.11
N ASN A 104 88.20 6.56 -17.88
CA ASN A 104 89.26 5.70 -17.36
C ASN A 104 90.21 6.48 -16.43
N ASN A 105 90.61 7.71 -16.79
CA ASN A 105 91.43 8.58 -15.95
C ASN A 105 90.74 8.98 -14.63
N VAL A 106 89.43 9.24 -14.65
CA VAL A 106 88.67 9.58 -13.43
C VAL A 106 88.59 8.38 -12.48
N VAL A 107 88.36 7.17 -13.01
CA VAL A 107 88.26 5.95 -12.21
C VAL A 107 89.63 5.51 -11.67
N LEU A 108 90.70 5.66 -12.46
CA LEU A 108 92.09 5.44 -12.04
C LEU A 108 92.51 6.36 -10.89
N ASN A 109 92.16 7.65 -10.96
CA ASN A 109 92.45 8.62 -9.89
C ASN A 109 91.68 8.35 -8.59
N ALA A 110 90.47 7.76 -8.68
CA ALA A 110 89.63 7.49 -7.52
C ALA A 110 89.96 6.15 -6.82
N LEU A 111 90.43 5.13 -7.54
CA LEU A 111 90.54 3.74 -7.02
C LEU A 111 91.95 3.14 -7.10
N GLY A 112 92.95 3.86 -7.63
CA GLY A 112 94.35 3.42 -7.69
C GLY A 112 94.56 2.17 -8.56
N ASP A 113 95.60 1.36 -8.26
CA ASP A 113 96.03 0.21 -9.08
C ASP A 113 94.97 -0.87 -9.33
N LYS A 114 93.87 -0.90 -8.55
CA LYS A 114 92.76 -1.84 -8.72
C LYS A 114 91.68 -1.36 -9.69
N ALA A 115 91.79 -0.14 -10.23
CA ALA A 115 90.77 0.48 -11.08
C ALA A 115 90.39 -0.36 -12.31
N SER A 116 91.36 -1.05 -12.91
CA SER A 116 91.12 -1.91 -14.08
C SER A 116 90.11 -3.04 -13.80
N ILE A 117 90.19 -3.65 -12.61
CA ILE A 117 89.27 -4.72 -12.20
C ILE A 117 87.85 -4.16 -12.02
N TRP A 118 87.72 -2.99 -11.39
CA TRP A 118 86.43 -2.35 -11.13
C TRP A 118 85.71 -1.90 -12.41
N ILE A 119 86.45 -1.44 -13.43
CA ILE A 119 85.88 -1.03 -14.74
C ILE A 119 85.14 -2.19 -15.43
N PHE A 120 85.61 -3.43 -15.28
CA PHE A 120 84.92 -4.60 -15.83
C PHE A 120 83.87 -5.18 -14.86
N CYS A 121 84.16 -5.22 -13.56
CA CYS A 121 83.27 -5.86 -12.59
C CYS A 121 81.98 -5.07 -12.34
N VAL A 122 82.04 -3.74 -12.22
CA VAL A 122 80.86 -2.89 -11.91
C VAL A 122 79.75 -3.02 -12.95
N PRO A 123 79.97 -2.86 -14.26
CA PRO A 123 78.91 -3.02 -15.26
C PRO A 123 78.41 -4.46 -15.38
N ILE A 124 79.25 -5.47 -15.15
CA ILE A 124 78.82 -6.88 -15.15
C ILE A 124 77.85 -7.14 -13.98
N VAL A 125 78.21 -6.70 -12.77
CA VAL A 125 77.35 -6.84 -11.59
C VAL A 125 76.06 -6.03 -11.77
N GLY A 126 76.18 -4.79 -12.26
CA GLY A 126 75.03 -3.93 -12.56
C GLY A 126 74.12 -4.44 -13.70
N PHE A 127 74.60 -5.37 -14.53
CA PHE A 127 73.77 -6.06 -15.52
C PHE A 127 73.10 -7.33 -14.94
N ILE A 128 73.88 -8.17 -14.24
CA ILE A 128 73.40 -9.47 -13.73
C ILE A 128 72.36 -9.29 -12.61
N VAL A 129 72.57 -8.33 -11.70
CA VAL A 129 71.67 -8.13 -10.55
C VAL A 129 70.26 -7.70 -11.00
N PRO A 130 70.08 -6.67 -11.85
CA PRO A 130 68.76 -6.36 -12.42
C PRO A 130 68.19 -7.49 -13.28
N LEU A 131 69.02 -8.16 -14.09
CA LEU A 131 68.56 -9.26 -14.95
C LEU A 131 67.96 -10.41 -14.12
N SER A 132 68.64 -10.82 -13.04
CA SER A 132 68.13 -11.84 -12.12
C SER A 132 66.85 -11.40 -11.40
N TYR A 133 66.74 -10.12 -11.00
CA TYR A 133 65.51 -9.55 -10.44
C TYR A 133 64.33 -9.63 -11.43
N PHE A 134 64.55 -9.28 -12.70
CA PHE A 134 63.50 -9.36 -13.73
C PHE A 134 63.11 -10.80 -14.05
N LEU A 135 64.09 -11.72 -14.16
CA LEU A 135 63.83 -13.15 -14.37
C LEU A 135 63.03 -13.75 -13.21
N TYR A 136 63.40 -13.45 -11.96
CA TYR A 136 62.65 -13.89 -10.78
C TYR A 136 61.19 -13.39 -10.83
N GLY A 137 60.97 -12.11 -11.15
CA GLY A 137 59.62 -11.56 -11.31
C GLY A 137 58.83 -12.23 -12.44
N PHE A 138 59.49 -12.57 -13.54
CA PHE A 138 58.90 -13.22 -14.70
C PHE A 138 58.43 -14.65 -14.40
N TYR A 139 59.26 -15.45 -13.73
CA TYR A 139 58.90 -16.81 -13.31
C TYR A 139 57.86 -16.83 -12.18
N LYS A 140 57.96 -15.92 -11.20
CA LYS A 140 56.99 -15.81 -10.10
C LYS A 140 55.59 -15.44 -10.58
N GLU A 141 55.47 -14.57 -11.58
CA GLU A 141 54.18 -14.15 -12.12
C GLU A 141 53.64 -15.09 -13.22
N ASN A 142 54.35 -16.19 -13.52
CA ASN A 142 53.96 -17.25 -14.47
C ASN A 142 53.35 -16.73 -15.79
N LYS A 143 53.93 -15.68 -16.37
CA LYS A 143 53.38 -14.96 -17.54
C LYS A 143 53.50 -15.70 -18.88
N ILE A 144 54.12 -16.88 -18.91
CA ILE A 144 54.31 -17.64 -20.14
C ILE A 144 53.05 -18.48 -20.41
N ARG A 145 52.09 -17.90 -21.14
CA ARG A 145 51.03 -18.66 -21.82
C ARG A 145 51.33 -18.65 -23.31
N LEU A 146 51.91 -19.73 -23.81
CA LEU A 146 52.10 -19.94 -25.25
C LEU A 146 50.75 -20.36 -25.85
N SER A 147 49.99 -19.39 -26.35
CA SER A 147 48.63 -19.65 -26.86
C SER A 147 48.61 -20.27 -28.27
N ARG A 148 49.66 -20.07 -29.06
CA ARG A 148 49.77 -20.57 -30.43
C ARG A 148 51.23 -20.63 -30.84
N ILE A 149 51.67 -21.76 -31.39
CA ILE A 149 52.99 -21.89 -32.02
C ILE A 149 52.74 -22.07 -33.51
N ASN A 150 53.22 -21.13 -34.32
CA ASN A 150 53.13 -21.23 -35.77
C ASN A 150 54.53 -21.57 -36.32
N LEU A 151 54.73 -22.83 -36.71
CA LEU A 151 55.96 -23.32 -37.33
C LEU A 151 55.60 -23.81 -38.74
N LYS A 152 56.06 -23.06 -39.76
CA LYS A 152 56.12 -23.42 -41.19
C LYS A 152 55.13 -24.51 -41.64
N GLY A 153 53.82 -24.21 -41.58
CA GLY A 153 52.78 -25.05 -42.19
C GLY A 153 52.04 -26.01 -41.27
N THR A 154 52.29 -26.00 -39.95
CA THR A 154 51.49 -26.76 -38.99
C THR A 154 51.07 -25.85 -37.84
N GLU A 155 49.76 -25.66 -37.68
CA GLU A 155 49.17 -24.93 -36.57
C GLU A 155 48.81 -25.92 -35.46
N ALA A 156 49.53 -25.89 -34.34
CA ALA A 156 49.12 -26.58 -33.13
C ALA A 156 48.42 -25.57 -32.21
N ASN A 157 47.10 -25.68 -32.10
CA ASN A 157 46.34 -24.96 -31.06
C ASN A 157 46.41 -25.79 -29.77
N LEU A 158 47.12 -25.26 -28.76
CA LEU A 158 47.12 -25.78 -27.39
C LEU A 158 45.90 -25.20 -26.62
N LYS A 159 44.71 -25.38 -27.16
CA LYS A 159 43.47 -25.16 -26.44
C LYS A 159 42.73 -26.48 -26.44
N ASP A 160 42.38 -26.95 -25.25
CA ASP A 160 41.36 -27.97 -25.06
C ASP A 160 40.02 -27.34 -25.49
N ASP A 161 39.80 -27.28 -26.80
CA ASP A 161 38.49 -27.00 -27.38
C ASP A 161 37.80 -28.35 -27.51
N ASP A 162 37.09 -28.78 -26.47
CA ASP A 162 35.91 -29.66 -26.53
C ASP A 162 35.45 -29.93 -25.09
N ASP A 163 34.43 -29.19 -24.64
CA ASP A 163 33.43 -29.66 -23.67
C ASP A 163 32.31 -28.61 -23.61
N LYS A 164 31.37 -28.71 -24.56
CA LYS A 164 30.15 -27.89 -24.57
C LYS A 164 29.08 -28.40 -23.60
N ASP A 165 29.28 -29.61 -23.06
CA ASP A 165 28.31 -30.31 -22.21
C ASP A 165 28.72 -30.37 -20.72
N GLU A 166 29.93 -29.92 -20.35
CA GLU A 166 30.34 -29.84 -18.94
C GLU A 166 29.79 -28.57 -18.27
N SER A 167 29.35 -28.69 -17.01
CA SER A 167 28.91 -27.51 -16.25
C SER A 167 30.08 -26.56 -15.97
N VAL A 168 29.78 -25.29 -15.79
CA VAL A 168 30.80 -24.26 -15.59
C VAL A 168 31.58 -24.52 -14.30
N LEU A 169 30.90 -25.01 -13.27
CA LEU A 169 31.51 -25.38 -12.00
C LEU A 169 32.49 -26.55 -12.17
N ASP A 170 32.14 -27.55 -12.97
CA ASP A 170 32.98 -28.73 -13.20
C ASP A 170 34.25 -28.37 -13.97
N ARG A 171 34.10 -27.56 -15.03
CA ARG A 171 35.23 -27.06 -15.83
C ARG A 171 36.26 -26.32 -15.00
N ASP A 172 35.80 -25.52 -14.03
CA ASP A 172 36.66 -24.68 -13.19
C ASP A 172 36.88 -25.29 -11.79
N ILE A 173 36.49 -26.55 -11.54
CA ILE A 173 36.55 -27.17 -10.20
C ILE A 173 37.97 -27.22 -9.64
N LYS A 174 38.96 -27.56 -10.48
CA LYS A 174 40.39 -27.63 -10.10
C LYS A 174 40.92 -26.27 -9.67
N GLU A 175 40.45 -25.22 -10.34
CA GLU A 175 40.83 -23.84 -10.06
C GLU A 175 40.26 -23.39 -8.71
N ILE A 176 39.00 -23.72 -8.42
CA ILE A 176 38.36 -23.44 -7.13
C ILE A 176 39.05 -24.23 -6.01
N VAL A 177 39.35 -25.51 -6.23
CA VAL A 177 40.10 -26.34 -5.28
C VAL A 177 41.46 -25.73 -4.98
N TYR A 178 42.22 -25.35 -6.01
CA TYR A 178 43.49 -24.64 -5.83
C TYR A 178 43.30 -23.38 -5.00
N ALA A 179 42.33 -22.54 -5.37
CA ALA A 179 42.13 -21.26 -4.70
C ALA A 179 41.78 -21.43 -3.23
N ILE A 180 40.83 -22.31 -2.90
CA ILE A 180 40.41 -22.54 -1.52
C ILE A 180 41.51 -23.24 -0.71
N SER A 181 42.18 -24.26 -1.26
CA SER A 181 43.24 -24.99 -0.55
C SER A 181 44.47 -24.13 -0.26
N TYR A 182 44.84 -23.20 -1.15
CA TYR A 182 45.97 -22.30 -0.94
C TYR A 182 45.60 -21.00 -0.25
N SER A 183 44.32 -20.65 -0.21
CA SER A 183 43.81 -19.64 0.71
C SER A 183 43.84 -20.16 2.14
N ASN A 184 44.04 -19.29 3.12
CA ASN A 184 43.87 -19.61 4.55
C ASN A 184 42.38 -19.69 4.97
N THR A 185 41.51 -20.21 4.10
CA THR A 185 40.05 -20.30 4.33
C THR A 185 39.69 -21.52 5.16
N ASN A 186 38.96 -21.35 6.26
CA ASN A 186 38.44 -22.47 7.06
C ASN A 186 36.95 -22.74 6.80
N VAL A 187 36.21 -21.71 6.38
CA VAL A 187 34.76 -21.77 6.21
C VAL A 187 34.36 -21.05 4.93
N VAL A 188 33.49 -21.70 4.16
CA VAL A 188 32.78 -21.11 3.03
C VAL A 188 31.29 -21.08 3.39
N VAL A 189 30.70 -19.89 3.44
CA VAL A 189 29.28 -19.69 3.77
C VAL A 189 28.51 -19.43 2.48
N PHE A 190 27.40 -20.12 2.27
CA PHE A 190 26.49 -19.93 1.15
C PHE A 190 25.14 -19.42 1.68
N GLU A 191 24.73 -18.24 1.23
CA GLU A 191 23.49 -17.55 1.58
C GLU A 191 22.61 -17.40 0.33
N ASP A 192 21.29 -17.45 0.51
CA ASP A 192 20.27 -17.24 -0.54
C ASP A 192 20.35 -18.21 -1.75
N LEU A 193 21.07 -19.32 -1.60
CA LEU A 193 21.23 -20.32 -2.67
C LEU A 193 19.91 -21.05 -2.98
N ASP A 194 19.00 -21.06 -2.02
CA ASP A 194 17.67 -21.66 -2.10
C ASP A 194 16.69 -20.90 -3.01
N ARG A 195 16.98 -19.66 -3.41
CA ARG A 195 16.15 -18.88 -4.36
C ARG A 195 16.12 -19.47 -5.77
N TYR A 196 17.14 -20.24 -6.13
CA TYR A 196 17.24 -20.86 -7.46
C TYR A 196 16.48 -22.19 -7.55
N GLU A 197 15.98 -22.71 -6.43
CA GLU A 197 15.23 -23.98 -6.32
C GLU A 197 15.87 -25.18 -7.04
N ASN A 198 17.18 -25.12 -7.28
CA ASN A 198 17.94 -26.16 -7.95
C ASN A 198 18.62 -27.05 -6.89
N ILE A 199 18.29 -28.34 -6.86
CA ILE A 199 18.92 -29.29 -5.93
C ILE A 199 20.30 -29.75 -6.44
N ALA A 200 20.53 -29.76 -7.76
CA ALA A 200 21.75 -30.27 -8.38
C ALA A 200 23.00 -29.50 -7.94
N ILE A 201 22.87 -28.18 -7.72
CA ILE A 201 23.99 -27.35 -7.25
C ILE A 201 24.51 -27.79 -5.87
N PHE A 202 23.65 -28.30 -4.97
CA PHE A 202 24.08 -28.80 -3.67
C PHE A 202 24.94 -30.07 -3.79
N THR A 203 24.64 -30.93 -4.76
CA THR A 203 25.46 -32.10 -5.07
C THR A 203 26.86 -31.68 -5.50
N LYS A 204 26.95 -30.74 -6.45
CA LYS A 204 28.22 -30.18 -6.93
C LYS A 204 29.03 -29.50 -5.83
N LEU A 205 28.39 -28.72 -4.96
CA LEU A 205 29.07 -28.07 -3.83
C LEU A 205 29.56 -29.07 -2.78
N ARG A 206 28.83 -30.18 -2.56
CA ARG A 206 29.29 -31.28 -1.69
C ARG A 206 30.52 -31.98 -2.28
N GLU A 207 30.52 -32.25 -3.59
CA GLU A 207 31.67 -32.82 -4.31
C GLU A 207 32.88 -31.89 -4.26
N LEU A 208 32.69 -30.59 -4.49
CA LEU A 208 33.74 -29.58 -4.35
C LEU A 208 34.33 -29.57 -2.93
N ASN A 209 33.51 -29.60 -1.88
CA ASN A 209 34.01 -29.65 -0.50
C ASN A 209 34.87 -30.90 -0.23
N PHE A 210 34.44 -32.05 -0.76
CA PHE A 210 35.20 -33.29 -0.67
C PHE A 210 36.56 -33.18 -1.37
N LEU A 211 36.60 -32.60 -2.58
CA LEU A 211 37.84 -32.41 -3.33
C LEU A 211 38.81 -31.46 -2.61
N VAL A 212 38.32 -30.33 -2.10
CA VAL A 212 39.12 -29.37 -1.32
C VAL A 212 39.78 -30.06 -0.12
N ASN A 213 39.00 -30.77 0.68
CA ASN A 213 39.50 -31.44 1.89
C ASN A 213 40.43 -32.63 1.56
N SER A 214 40.17 -33.35 0.47
CA SER A 214 41.05 -34.42 0.00
C SER A 214 42.41 -33.87 -0.45
N HIS A 215 42.40 -32.77 -1.20
CA HIS A 215 43.61 -32.10 -1.65
C HIS A 215 44.43 -31.53 -0.48
N LEU A 216 43.78 -30.98 0.56
CA LEU A 216 44.45 -30.54 1.78
C LEU A 216 45.15 -31.68 2.53
N LYS A 217 44.49 -32.83 2.66
CA LYS A 217 45.10 -34.04 3.23
C LYS A 217 46.32 -34.50 2.45
N MET A 218 46.27 -34.49 1.12
CA MET A 218 47.41 -34.85 0.28
C MET A 218 48.60 -33.89 0.44
N LYS A 219 48.35 -32.64 0.84
CA LYS A 219 49.36 -31.63 1.14
C LYS A 219 49.93 -31.75 2.57
N ASN A 220 49.45 -32.70 3.38
CA ASN A 220 49.71 -32.77 4.83
C ASN A 220 49.29 -31.48 5.56
N ASP A 221 48.19 -30.86 5.15
CA ASP A 221 47.54 -29.77 5.87
C ASP A 221 46.36 -30.34 6.68
N ASP A 222 46.44 -30.26 8.01
CA ASP A 222 45.42 -30.77 8.95
C ASP A 222 44.15 -29.91 9.01
N ARG A 223 44.12 -28.77 8.30
CA ARG A 223 42.95 -27.90 8.22
C ARG A 223 41.79 -28.60 7.51
N VAL A 224 40.59 -28.40 8.06
CA VAL A 224 39.33 -28.85 7.46
C VAL A 224 38.50 -27.65 7.03
N VAL A 225 38.16 -27.59 5.75
CA VAL A 225 37.29 -26.56 5.17
C VAL A 225 35.84 -27.02 5.29
N ARG A 226 35.03 -26.22 5.98
CA ARG A 226 33.60 -26.50 6.18
C ARG A 226 32.74 -25.61 5.28
N PHE A 227 31.79 -26.22 4.59
CA PHE A 227 30.78 -25.48 3.83
C PHE A 227 29.53 -25.34 4.70
N VAL A 228 29.08 -24.11 4.91
CA VAL A 228 27.92 -23.75 5.73
C VAL A 228 26.87 -23.16 4.81
N TYR A 229 25.62 -23.62 4.92
CA TYR A 229 24.53 -23.20 4.05
C TYR A 229 23.43 -22.55 4.91
N MET A 230 22.99 -21.34 4.53
CA MET A 230 21.83 -20.66 5.11
C MET A 230 20.65 -20.80 4.14
N LEU A 231 19.73 -21.71 4.43
CA LEU A 231 18.66 -22.14 3.52
C LEU A 231 17.31 -22.10 4.23
N ARG A 232 16.22 -21.86 3.49
CA ARG A 232 14.86 -22.09 4.00
C ARG A 232 14.60 -23.58 4.20
N ASP A 233 13.89 -23.90 5.28
CA ASP A 233 13.54 -25.29 5.64
C ASP A 233 12.73 -26.02 4.56
N GLY A 234 11.92 -25.28 3.79
CA GLY A 234 11.05 -25.82 2.74
C GLY A 234 11.76 -26.29 1.46
N LEU A 235 13.07 -26.05 1.31
CA LEU A 235 13.79 -26.37 0.08
C LEU A 235 13.90 -27.89 -0.20
N PHE A 236 13.97 -28.71 0.86
CA PHE A 236 14.18 -30.16 0.72
C PHE A 236 12.92 -30.94 1.08
N VAL A 237 12.47 -31.79 0.15
CA VAL A 237 11.39 -32.73 0.42
C VAL A 237 11.89 -33.85 1.34
N SER A 238 11.39 -33.84 2.59
CA SER A 238 11.54 -34.83 3.67
C SER A 238 12.86 -35.63 3.68
N LYS A 239 12.94 -36.76 2.97
CA LYS A 239 14.05 -37.72 3.02
C LYS A 239 15.38 -37.19 2.46
N ASN A 240 15.34 -36.18 1.59
CA ASN A 240 16.55 -35.67 0.94
C ASN A 240 17.39 -34.78 1.86
N ARG A 241 16.82 -34.23 2.93
CA ARG A 241 17.48 -33.25 3.80
C ARG A 241 18.72 -33.80 4.52
N THR A 242 18.69 -35.07 4.95
CA THR A 242 19.82 -35.72 5.64
C THR A 242 20.86 -36.30 4.68
N LYS A 243 20.61 -36.28 3.36
CA LYS A 243 21.54 -36.81 2.36
C LYS A 243 22.63 -35.80 2.00
N PHE A 244 22.32 -34.50 2.04
CA PHE A 244 23.21 -33.43 1.59
C PHE A 244 24.06 -32.82 2.71
N PHE A 245 23.57 -32.83 3.95
CA PHE A 245 24.23 -32.17 5.08
C PHE A 245 24.64 -33.17 6.15
N ASP A 246 25.87 -33.04 6.62
CA ASP A 246 26.39 -33.88 7.70
C ASP A 246 25.86 -33.43 9.07
N PHE A 247 25.46 -32.15 9.19
CA PHE A 247 24.83 -31.57 10.37
C PHE A 247 23.85 -30.47 9.97
N ILE A 248 22.71 -30.40 10.67
CA ILE A 248 21.68 -29.37 10.46
C ILE A 248 21.51 -28.62 11.79
N LEU A 249 21.75 -27.32 11.78
CA LEU A 249 21.47 -26.44 12.91
C LEU A 249 20.06 -25.86 12.72
N PRO A 250 19.06 -26.24 13.53
CA PRO A 250 17.73 -25.65 13.44
C PRO A 250 17.79 -24.19 13.87
N ILE A 251 17.16 -23.31 13.09
CA ILE A 251 16.98 -21.90 13.45
C ILE A 251 15.54 -21.71 13.90
N VAL A 252 15.36 -21.23 15.13
CA VAL A 252 14.03 -20.89 15.66
C VAL A 252 13.80 -19.40 15.41
N PRO A 253 12.69 -19.00 14.76
CA PRO A 253 12.40 -17.60 14.56
C PRO A 253 12.21 -16.91 15.90
N ILE A 254 12.78 -15.71 16.04
CA ILE A 254 12.65 -14.90 17.26
C ILE A 254 11.25 -14.29 17.34
N ILE A 255 10.61 -14.07 16.19
CA ILE A 255 9.27 -13.49 16.07
C ILE A 255 8.36 -14.44 15.30
N ASP A 256 7.11 -14.50 15.75
CA ASP A 256 5.98 -15.09 15.06
C ASP A 256 4.74 -14.21 15.28
N SER A 257 3.64 -14.53 14.59
CA SER A 257 2.37 -13.77 14.72
C SER A 257 1.75 -13.79 16.12
N LYS A 258 2.27 -14.60 17.07
CA LYS A 258 1.78 -14.71 18.45
C LYS A 258 2.61 -13.91 19.44
N ASN A 259 3.91 -13.74 19.19
CA ASN A 259 4.82 -13.04 20.10
C ASN A 259 5.22 -11.63 19.59
N SER A 260 4.89 -11.30 18.33
CA SER A 260 5.21 -10.03 17.69
C SER A 260 4.61 -8.83 18.41
N GLU A 261 3.46 -8.98 19.08
CA GLU A 261 2.81 -7.92 19.86
C GLU A 261 3.77 -7.32 20.89
N ASN A 262 4.33 -8.15 21.77
CA ASN A 262 5.20 -7.69 22.84
C ASN A 262 6.42 -6.98 22.27
N LYS A 263 6.97 -7.48 21.15
CA LYS A 263 8.14 -6.88 20.54
C LYS A 263 7.83 -5.56 19.83
N LEU A 264 6.65 -5.46 19.22
CA LEU A 264 6.16 -4.24 18.61
C LEU A 264 5.97 -3.16 19.70
N ILE A 265 5.30 -3.51 20.81
CA ILE A 265 5.11 -2.61 21.95
C ILE A 265 6.46 -2.13 22.51
N GLU A 266 7.42 -3.04 22.75
CA GLU A 266 8.77 -2.70 23.22
C GLU A 266 9.47 -1.70 22.29
N LEU A 267 9.33 -1.89 20.97
CA LEU A 267 9.96 -0.98 20.00
C LEU A 267 9.27 0.38 19.91
N PHE A 268 8.02 0.49 20.35
CA PHE A 268 7.32 1.77 20.52
C PHE A 268 7.63 2.48 21.84
N GLU A 269 8.26 1.81 22.81
CA GLU A 269 8.61 2.43 24.09
C GLU A 269 9.57 3.62 23.88
N GLY A 270 9.19 4.78 24.43
CA GLY A 270 9.98 6.01 24.34
C GLY A 270 9.81 6.81 23.04
N MET A 271 8.99 6.34 22.10
CA MET A 271 8.59 7.16 20.94
C MET A 271 7.52 8.19 21.32
N LYS A 272 7.51 9.33 20.60
CA LYS A 272 6.42 10.31 20.69
C LYS A 272 5.20 9.80 19.92
N ASN A 273 4.00 10.13 20.39
CA ASN A 273 2.72 9.82 19.72
C ASN A 273 2.58 8.32 19.40
N VAL A 274 2.50 7.50 20.44
CA VAL A 274 2.42 6.04 20.34
C VAL A 274 1.01 5.61 19.91
N PRO A 275 0.87 4.70 18.91
CA PRO A 275 -0.41 4.11 18.56
C PRO A 275 -1.08 3.39 19.74
N SER A 276 -2.40 3.28 19.70
CA SER A 276 -3.18 2.61 20.73
C SER A 276 -2.79 1.14 20.85
N LYS A 277 -2.82 0.63 22.09
CA LYS A 277 -2.49 -0.77 22.36
C LYS A 277 -3.34 -1.74 21.54
N ASN A 278 -4.64 -1.46 21.37
CA ASN A 278 -5.53 -2.30 20.58
C ASN A 278 -5.08 -2.39 19.11
N THR A 279 -4.71 -1.26 18.50
CA THR A 279 -4.18 -1.22 17.13
C THR A 279 -2.86 -1.99 17.03
N LEU A 280 -1.93 -1.80 17.96
CA LEU A 280 -0.67 -2.55 18.01
C LEU A 280 -0.89 -4.06 18.10
N THR A 281 -1.75 -4.51 19.02
CA THR A 281 -2.08 -5.93 19.23
C THR A 281 -2.71 -6.57 17.99
N ARG A 282 -3.60 -5.86 17.28
CA ARG A 282 -4.29 -6.41 16.11
C ARG A 282 -3.43 -6.44 14.87
N ILE A 283 -2.64 -5.39 14.64
CA ILE A 283 -1.70 -5.31 13.52
C ILE A 283 -0.58 -6.33 13.67
N SER A 284 -0.09 -6.57 14.89
CA SER A 284 1.02 -7.51 15.12
C SER A 284 0.70 -8.94 14.67
N LEU A 285 -0.58 -9.34 14.62
CA LEU A 285 -1.01 -10.64 14.10
C LEU A 285 -0.62 -10.88 12.64
N TYR A 286 -0.35 -9.81 11.89
CA TYR A 286 0.02 -9.82 10.48
C TYR A 286 1.53 -9.58 10.26
N ILE A 287 2.32 -9.55 11.33
CA ILE A 287 3.77 -9.31 11.28
C ILE A 287 4.48 -10.47 11.97
N ASP A 288 5.03 -11.38 11.18
CA ASP A 288 5.78 -12.55 11.67
C ASP A 288 7.30 -12.46 11.44
N ASP A 289 7.77 -11.46 10.69
CA ASP A 289 9.18 -11.24 10.39
C ASP A 289 9.76 -10.02 11.13
N MET A 290 10.92 -10.22 11.78
CA MET A 290 11.59 -9.17 12.55
C MET A 290 12.22 -8.06 11.69
N ARG A 291 12.58 -8.34 10.44
CA ARG A 291 13.08 -7.31 9.51
C ARG A 291 11.93 -6.43 9.06
N LEU A 292 10.80 -7.05 8.68
CA LEU A 292 9.56 -6.35 8.35
C LEU A 292 9.10 -5.46 9.52
N LEU A 293 9.06 -6.02 10.73
CA LEU A 293 8.67 -5.28 11.93
C LEU A 293 9.56 -4.05 12.14
N LYS A 294 10.89 -4.23 12.11
CA LYS A 294 11.84 -3.10 12.23
C LYS A 294 11.65 -2.08 11.11
N ASN A 295 11.36 -2.51 9.89
CA ASN A 295 11.15 -1.59 8.78
C ASN A 295 9.87 -0.76 8.99
N ILE A 296 8.78 -1.38 9.44
CA ILE A 296 7.54 -0.69 9.80
C ILE A 296 7.80 0.38 10.88
N ILE A 297 8.52 0.03 11.95
CA ILE A 297 8.85 1.00 13.02
C ILE A 297 9.72 2.15 12.51
N ASN A 298 10.74 1.83 11.72
CA ASN A 298 11.63 2.84 11.15
C ASN A 298 10.87 3.79 10.22
N GLU A 299 10.05 3.24 9.32
CA GLU A 299 9.24 4.06 8.41
C GLU A 299 8.18 4.86 9.15
N PHE A 300 7.53 4.30 10.17
CA PHE A 300 6.61 5.04 11.02
C PHE A 300 7.29 6.26 11.63
N ASN A 301 8.47 6.09 12.25
CA ASN A 301 9.22 7.19 12.84
C ASN A 301 9.67 8.22 11.78
N VAL A 302 10.07 7.77 10.60
CA VAL A 302 10.41 8.68 9.49
C VAL A 302 9.18 9.48 9.05
N TYR A 303 8.03 8.83 8.84
CA TYR A 303 6.81 9.51 8.41
C TYR A 303 6.31 10.48 9.47
N MET A 304 6.32 10.11 10.75
CA MET A 304 5.99 10.99 11.88
C MET A 304 6.72 12.35 11.83
N ASN A 305 7.95 12.37 11.29
CA ASN A 305 8.76 13.59 11.16
C ASN A 305 8.62 14.29 9.80
N ILE A 306 8.03 13.63 8.78
CA ILE A 306 7.88 14.17 7.42
C ILE A 306 6.46 14.69 7.18
N VAL A 307 5.45 13.92 7.58
CA VAL A 307 4.06 14.37 7.46
C VAL A 307 3.83 15.47 8.49
N ALA A 308 2.85 16.32 8.23
CA ALA A 308 2.46 17.40 9.13
C ALA A 308 1.68 16.85 10.33
N PHE A 309 2.30 15.94 11.10
CA PHE A 309 1.65 15.15 12.14
C PHE A 309 1.11 16.02 13.26
N ASP A 310 2.00 16.79 13.90
CA ASP A 310 1.62 17.70 14.99
C ASP A 310 0.82 18.90 14.47
N ASP A 311 1.07 19.31 13.21
CA ASP A 311 0.38 20.44 12.60
C ASP A 311 -1.08 20.12 12.27
N LEU A 312 -1.35 18.95 11.68
CA LEU A 312 -2.69 18.53 11.31
C LEU A 312 -3.35 17.65 12.38
N SER A 313 -2.76 17.55 13.57
CA SER A 313 -3.21 16.69 14.68
C SER A 313 -3.54 15.27 14.20
N LEU A 314 -2.65 14.67 13.41
CA LEU A 314 -2.86 13.37 12.77
C LEU A 314 -2.97 12.23 13.80
N ASN A 315 -3.67 11.15 13.42
CA ASN A 315 -3.86 9.99 14.27
C ASN A 315 -2.71 8.96 14.09
N ALA A 316 -2.05 8.59 15.19
CA ALA A 316 -0.94 7.63 15.16
C ALA A 316 -1.37 6.22 14.68
N ASP A 317 -2.60 5.79 14.97
CA ASP A 317 -3.12 4.49 14.57
C ASP A 317 -3.33 4.43 13.05
N LYS A 318 -3.88 5.49 12.47
CA LYS A 318 -4.07 5.62 11.02
C LYS A 318 -2.75 5.72 10.28
N LEU A 319 -1.78 6.46 10.84
CA LEU A 319 -0.43 6.50 10.26
C LEU A 319 0.20 5.11 10.27
N LEU A 320 0.15 4.40 11.42
CA LEU A 320 0.68 3.05 11.50
C LEU A 320 0.00 2.12 10.50
N ALA A 321 -1.31 2.18 10.36
CA ALA A 321 -2.07 1.39 9.38
C ALA A 321 -1.57 1.62 7.94
N LEU A 322 -1.34 2.88 7.56
CA LEU A 322 -0.82 3.20 6.23
C LEU A 322 0.61 2.65 6.01
N ILE A 323 1.48 2.75 7.02
CA ILE A 323 2.86 2.23 6.93
C ILE A 323 2.88 0.71 6.88
N VAL A 324 2.00 0.05 7.63
CA VAL A 324 1.86 -1.41 7.61
C VAL A 324 1.35 -1.86 6.24
N LEU A 325 0.35 -1.17 5.66
CA LEU A 325 -0.11 -1.42 4.29
C LEU A 325 1.05 -1.29 3.29
N LYS A 326 1.84 -0.21 3.38
CA LYS A 326 3.01 0.01 2.52
C LYS A 326 4.04 -1.11 2.62
N ASN A 327 4.29 -1.61 3.81
CA ASN A 327 5.32 -2.62 4.06
C ASN A 327 4.89 -4.04 3.66
N ILE A 328 3.62 -4.40 3.91
CA ILE A 328 3.09 -5.74 3.61
C ILE A 328 2.60 -5.82 2.16
N PHE A 329 2.05 -4.72 1.62
CA PHE A 329 1.54 -4.64 0.25
C PHE A 329 2.11 -3.41 -0.50
N PRO A 330 3.41 -3.39 -0.83
CA PRO A 330 4.03 -2.24 -1.50
C PRO A 330 3.34 -1.84 -2.81
N ARG A 331 3.02 -2.82 -3.67
CA ARG A 331 2.32 -2.58 -4.95
C ARG A 331 0.93 -1.97 -4.75
N GLU A 332 0.20 -2.43 -3.74
CA GLU A 332 -1.14 -1.89 -3.43
C GLU A 332 -1.03 -0.45 -2.92
N PHE A 333 -0.02 -0.16 -2.11
CA PHE A 333 0.26 1.21 -1.66
C PHE A 333 0.65 2.13 -2.80
N ASP A 334 1.47 1.67 -3.76
CA ASP A 334 1.81 2.44 -4.96
C ASP A 334 0.56 2.74 -5.80
N LEU A 335 -0.32 1.76 -6.00
CA LEU A 335 -1.60 1.96 -6.68
C LEU A 335 -2.49 2.95 -5.93
N LEU A 336 -2.56 2.86 -4.60
CA LEU A 336 -3.34 3.78 -3.76
C LEU A 336 -2.87 5.23 -3.87
N GLN A 337 -1.56 5.46 -4.08
CA GLN A 337 -1.02 6.81 -4.32
C GLN A 337 -1.50 7.43 -5.63
N GLU A 338 -1.85 6.58 -6.61
CA GLU A 338 -2.29 6.96 -7.95
C GLU A 338 -3.82 6.92 -8.13
N ASP A 339 -4.60 6.89 -7.04
CA ASP A 339 -6.06 6.76 -7.08
C ASP A 339 -6.53 5.44 -7.73
N ARG A 340 -5.76 4.37 -7.53
CA ARG A 340 -6.00 3.04 -8.12
C ARG A 340 -5.82 1.94 -7.07
N GLY A 341 -6.07 0.70 -7.50
CA GLY A 341 -5.83 -0.48 -6.68
C GLY A 341 -7.05 -0.96 -5.91
N PHE A 342 -6.83 -2.02 -5.14
CA PHE A 342 -7.88 -2.67 -4.38
C PHE A 342 -8.48 -1.74 -3.32
N VAL A 343 -7.65 -1.12 -2.50
CA VAL A 343 -8.04 -0.28 -1.37
C VAL A 343 -8.85 0.90 -1.88
N TYR A 344 -8.35 1.62 -2.87
CA TYR A 344 -9.06 2.77 -3.46
C TYR A 344 -10.44 2.35 -3.99
N GLN A 345 -10.52 1.26 -4.77
CA GLN A 345 -11.80 0.79 -5.30
C GLN A 345 -12.75 0.37 -4.17
N THR A 346 -12.23 -0.19 -3.08
CA THR A 346 -13.07 -0.56 -1.93
C THR A 346 -13.60 0.66 -1.19
N LEU A 347 -12.79 1.71 -1.01
CA LEU A 347 -13.27 3.00 -0.47
C LEU A 347 -14.34 3.60 -1.37
N LYS A 348 -14.14 3.58 -2.69
CA LYS A 348 -15.15 4.03 -3.65
C LYS A 348 -16.44 3.19 -3.59
N ASN A 349 -16.35 1.87 -3.46
CA ASN A 349 -17.52 1.01 -3.30
C ASN A 349 -18.33 1.34 -2.03
N ILE A 350 -17.67 1.81 -0.97
CA ILE A 350 -18.35 2.27 0.25
C ILE A 350 -19.14 3.55 -0.03
N ASP A 351 -18.57 4.48 -0.78
CA ASP A 351 -19.29 5.70 -1.20
C ASP A 351 -20.45 5.39 -2.14
N ASP A 352 -20.24 4.48 -3.11
CA ASP A 352 -21.30 4.01 -4.01
C ASP A 352 -22.42 3.31 -3.20
N TYR A 353 -22.07 2.56 -2.14
CA TYR A 353 -23.04 1.97 -1.22
C TYR A 353 -23.88 3.03 -0.51
N ARG A 354 -23.25 4.09 0.04
CA ARG A 354 -23.95 5.22 0.66
C ARG A 354 -24.99 5.83 -0.29
N VAL A 355 -24.63 6.01 -1.56
CA VAL A 355 -25.56 6.52 -2.59
C VAL A 355 -26.71 5.54 -2.84
N SER A 356 -26.41 4.25 -3.01
CA SER A 356 -27.44 3.23 -3.29
C SER A 356 -28.47 3.07 -2.18
N ILE A 357 -28.04 3.12 -0.90
CA ILE A 357 -28.95 3.01 0.24
C ILE A 357 -29.87 4.23 0.29
N ARG A 358 -29.34 5.43 0.05
CA ARG A 358 -30.15 6.65 -0.02
C ARG A 358 -31.22 6.54 -1.11
N GLU A 359 -30.85 6.06 -2.29
CA GLU A 359 -31.80 5.86 -3.38
C GLU A 359 -32.90 4.86 -3.01
N GLN A 360 -32.53 3.74 -2.37
CA GLN A 360 -33.49 2.74 -1.88
C GLN A 360 -34.45 3.33 -0.83
N LEU A 361 -33.93 4.03 0.17
CA LEU A 361 -34.73 4.68 1.21
C LEU A 361 -35.64 5.77 0.61
N SER A 362 -35.13 6.55 -0.35
CA SER A 362 -35.93 7.57 -1.04
C SER A 362 -37.08 6.95 -1.84
N GLU A 363 -36.85 5.83 -2.52
CA GLU A 363 -37.88 5.16 -3.31
C GLU A 363 -38.94 4.51 -2.41
N GLU A 364 -38.52 3.90 -1.31
CA GLU A 364 -39.43 3.39 -0.29
C GLU A 364 -40.30 4.51 0.31
N ASN A 365 -39.69 5.66 0.63
CA ASN A 365 -40.41 6.83 1.14
C ASN A 365 -41.42 7.39 0.13
N LYS A 366 -41.09 7.42 -1.16
CA LYS A 366 -42.04 7.81 -2.22
C LYS A 366 -43.22 6.84 -2.30
N LYS A 367 -42.96 5.54 -2.23
CA LYS A 367 -44.01 4.51 -2.24
C LYS A 367 -44.93 4.64 -1.04
N LEU A 368 -44.38 4.79 0.17
CA LEU A 368 -45.15 4.99 1.40
C LEU A 368 -45.97 6.27 1.36
N SER A 369 -45.41 7.35 0.82
CA SER A 369 -46.13 8.63 0.66
C SER A 369 -47.32 8.48 -0.28
N LYS A 370 -47.14 7.78 -1.42
CA LYS A 370 -48.24 7.48 -2.34
C LYS A 370 -49.33 6.62 -1.69
N GLU A 371 -48.95 5.60 -0.92
CA GLU A 371 -49.92 4.78 -0.16
C GLU A 371 -50.70 5.62 0.86
N ILE A 372 -50.05 6.59 1.52
CA ILE A 372 -50.74 7.54 2.41
C ILE A 372 -51.75 8.39 1.63
N ASP A 373 -51.37 8.90 0.46
CA ASP A 373 -52.26 9.71 -0.39
C ASP A 373 -53.46 8.90 -0.90
N ASP A 374 -53.26 7.64 -1.27
CA ASP A 374 -54.32 6.72 -1.68
C ASP A 374 -55.29 6.46 -0.51
N ILE A 375 -54.76 6.18 0.70
CA ILE A 375 -55.60 6.01 1.91
C ILE A 375 -56.38 7.30 2.21
N ASN A 376 -55.74 8.46 2.15
CA ASN A 376 -56.42 9.75 2.38
C ASN A 376 -57.53 9.98 1.35
N THR A 377 -57.31 9.60 0.09
CA THR A 377 -58.31 9.69 -0.97
C THR A 377 -59.50 8.76 -0.70
N ASP A 378 -59.24 7.54 -0.23
CA ASP A 378 -60.30 6.59 0.15
C ASP A 378 -61.11 7.06 1.36
N ILE A 379 -60.44 7.62 2.39
CA ILE A 379 -61.10 8.26 3.53
C ILE A 379 -62.01 9.40 3.04
N TYR A 380 -61.49 10.28 2.18
CA TYR A 380 -62.23 11.41 1.62
C TYR A 380 -63.49 10.95 0.87
N LYS A 381 -63.35 10.00 -0.07
CA LYS A 381 -64.48 9.45 -0.82
C LYS A 381 -65.50 8.76 0.09
N GLY A 382 -65.02 7.99 1.08
CA GLY A 382 -65.87 7.35 2.08
C GLY A 382 -66.67 8.37 2.91
N LYS A 383 -66.01 9.44 3.35
CA LYS A 383 -66.64 10.55 4.11
C LYS A 383 -67.70 11.25 3.27
N ILE A 384 -67.40 11.61 2.03
CA ILE A 384 -68.36 12.29 1.13
C ILE A 384 -69.55 11.39 0.80
N LYS A 385 -69.33 10.10 0.57
CA LYS A 385 -70.41 9.13 0.37
C LYS A 385 -71.31 9.03 1.60
N LEU A 386 -70.75 8.94 2.80
CA LEU A 386 -71.53 8.92 4.03
C LEU A 386 -72.32 10.22 4.21
N ILE A 387 -71.69 11.38 3.97
CA ILE A 387 -72.37 12.69 4.02
C ILE A 387 -73.58 12.68 3.07
N ALA A 388 -73.42 12.19 1.84
CA ALA A 388 -74.51 12.09 0.88
C ALA A 388 -75.65 11.15 1.35
N GLU A 389 -75.33 10.04 2.02
CA GLU A 389 -76.30 9.11 2.61
C GLU A 389 -77.04 9.71 3.82
N LEU A 390 -76.41 10.61 4.56
CA LEU A 390 -76.98 11.27 5.75
C LEU A 390 -77.90 12.46 5.40
N ILE A 391 -77.92 12.92 4.15
CA ILE A 391 -78.81 14.01 3.72
C ILE A 391 -80.28 13.52 3.75
N PRO A 392 -81.19 14.23 4.44
CA PRO A 392 -82.60 13.85 4.48
C PRO A 392 -83.24 13.81 3.08
N ALA A 393 -84.08 12.81 2.81
CA ALA A 393 -84.67 12.58 1.48
C ALA A 393 -85.59 13.72 0.98
N ASP A 394 -86.05 14.60 1.87
CA ASP A 394 -86.83 15.78 1.52
C ASP A 394 -85.99 17.03 1.18
N VAL A 395 -84.66 16.93 1.28
CA VAL A 395 -83.71 18.01 0.96
C VAL A 395 -83.26 17.91 -0.49
N SER A 396 -83.37 19.01 -1.24
CA SER A 396 -82.97 19.11 -2.65
C SER A 396 -82.44 20.52 -2.99
N LEU A 397 -81.72 20.63 -4.10
CA LEU A 397 -81.30 21.92 -4.65
C LEU A 397 -82.50 22.63 -5.29
N TYR A 398 -82.62 23.95 -5.08
CA TYR A 398 -83.74 24.76 -5.59
C TYR A 398 -83.84 24.75 -7.13
N TYR A 399 -82.68 24.72 -7.81
CA TYR A 399 -82.60 24.49 -9.25
C TYR A 399 -82.35 23.00 -9.47
N SER A 400 -83.08 22.39 -10.40
CA SER A 400 -82.93 20.97 -10.76
C SER A 400 -81.52 20.71 -11.29
N ASP A 401 -80.63 20.26 -10.41
CA ASP A 401 -79.31 19.76 -10.75
C ASP A 401 -79.45 18.25 -11.05
N PRO A 402 -79.04 17.76 -12.23
CA PRO A 402 -79.13 16.35 -12.57
C PRO A 402 -78.11 15.47 -11.83
N ARG A 403 -77.15 16.07 -11.13
CA ARG A 403 -76.08 15.37 -10.42
C ARG A 403 -76.53 14.77 -9.10
N THR A 404 -75.85 13.72 -8.68
CA THR A 404 -76.03 13.11 -7.35
C THR A 404 -75.50 14.04 -6.25
N TRP A 405 -75.99 13.88 -5.02
CA TRP A 405 -75.45 14.63 -3.87
C TRP A 405 -73.95 14.40 -3.69
N GLN A 406 -73.42 13.22 -4.02
CA GLN A 406 -71.99 12.95 -3.96
C GLN A 406 -71.19 13.87 -4.91
N GLU A 407 -71.56 13.95 -6.18
CA GLU A 407 -70.90 14.81 -7.18
C GLU A 407 -71.04 16.30 -6.84
N VAL A 408 -72.18 16.69 -6.27
CA VAL A 408 -72.42 18.06 -5.80
C VAL A 408 -71.51 18.38 -4.62
N LEU A 409 -71.39 17.49 -3.64
CA LEU A 409 -70.57 17.68 -2.44
C LEU A 409 -69.08 17.72 -2.78
N GLU A 410 -68.60 16.87 -3.69
CA GLU A 410 -67.21 16.86 -4.15
C GLU A 410 -66.82 18.22 -4.78
N GLU A 411 -67.68 18.81 -5.62
CA GLU A 411 -67.40 20.14 -6.19
C GLU A 411 -67.55 21.25 -5.14
N TRP A 412 -68.57 21.15 -4.30
CA TRP A 412 -68.92 22.19 -3.35
C TRP A 412 -67.89 22.32 -2.22
N GLU A 413 -67.26 21.21 -1.82
CA GLU A 413 -66.16 21.23 -0.84
C GLU A 413 -64.91 21.94 -1.37
N LEU A 414 -64.61 21.82 -2.68
CA LEU A 414 -63.51 22.56 -3.32
C LEU A 414 -63.79 24.07 -3.40
N LYS A 415 -65.06 24.47 -3.30
CA LYS A 415 -65.54 25.85 -3.40
C LYS A 415 -66.45 26.19 -2.21
N LYS A 416 -65.96 25.97 -0.99
CA LYS A 416 -66.78 26.08 0.24
C LYS A 416 -67.59 27.38 0.34
N ASN A 417 -67.02 28.49 -0.11
CA ASN A 417 -67.62 29.82 -0.06
C ASN A 417 -68.76 30.05 -1.09
N THR A 418 -69.00 29.10 -2.00
CA THR A 418 -70.11 29.22 -2.95
C THR A 418 -71.40 28.84 -2.25
N SER A 419 -72.38 29.75 -2.24
CA SER A 419 -73.66 29.47 -1.61
C SER A 419 -74.66 28.87 -2.60
N LYS A 420 -75.40 27.85 -2.17
CA LYS A 420 -76.47 27.19 -2.94
C LYS A 420 -77.81 27.34 -2.22
N TYR A 421 -78.88 27.45 -3.01
CA TYR A 421 -80.25 27.54 -2.49
C TYR A 421 -80.83 26.15 -2.26
N ILE A 422 -81.34 25.90 -1.05
CA ILE A 422 -81.76 24.57 -0.58
C ILE A 422 -83.27 24.56 -0.31
N PHE A 423 -83.96 23.54 -0.82
CA PHE A 423 -85.38 23.30 -0.61
C PHE A 423 -85.59 22.09 0.31
N TYR A 424 -86.50 22.20 1.29
CA TYR A 424 -86.87 21.11 2.21
C TYR A 424 -88.34 21.20 2.63
N ARG A 425 -88.91 20.15 3.27
CA ARG A 425 -90.35 20.05 3.53
C ARG A 425 -90.94 21.17 4.42
N GLY A 426 -90.09 21.86 5.20
CA GLY A 426 -90.47 22.96 6.07
C GLY A 426 -90.41 24.36 5.45
N GLY A 427 -90.00 24.50 4.18
CA GLY A 427 -89.89 25.78 3.47
C GLY A 427 -88.61 25.90 2.62
N THR A 428 -88.32 27.10 2.13
CA THR A 428 -87.04 27.41 1.46
C THR A 428 -86.09 28.01 2.49
N ARG A 429 -84.93 27.38 2.73
CA ARG A 429 -83.83 28.03 3.47
C ARG A 429 -83.07 28.89 2.47
N GLY A 430 -82.61 30.07 2.88
CA GLY A 430 -81.82 30.97 2.05
C GLY A 430 -80.52 30.33 1.56
N SER A 431 -79.73 31.09 0.78
CA SER A 431 -78.45 30.62 0.25
C SER A 431 -77.52 30.19 1.39
N LEU A 432 -77.13 28.91 1.42
CA LEU A 432 -76.20 28.34 2.40
C LEU A 432 -74.88 28.06 1.70
N ASP A 433 -73.76 28.29 2.37
CA ASP A 433 -72.44 27.80 1.97
C ASP A 433 -72.27 26.31 2.35
N TYR A 434 -71.13 25.71 2.00
CA TYR A 434 -70.90 24.28 2.25
C TYR A 434 -70.98 23.93 3.73
N ASP A 435 -70.26 24.65 4.58
CA ASP A 435 -70.20 24.35 6.02
C ASP A 435 -71.58 24.60 6.67
N GLY A 436 -72.28 25.69 6.31
CA GLY A 436 -73.63 25.96 6.79
C GLY A 436 -74.67 24.93 6.35
N PHE A 437 -74.49 24.29 5.18
CA PHE A 437 -75.30 23.17 4.73
C PHE A 437 -75.04 21.91 5.55
N ILE A 438 -73.76 21.54 5.74
CA ILE A 438 -73.35 20.38 6.53
C ILE A 438 -73.87 20.50 7.97
N ASP A 439 -73.68 21.65 8.62
CA ASP A 439 -74.16 21.90 9.99
C ASP A 439 -75.69 21.82 10.11
N SER A 440 -76.40 22.35 9.11
CA SER A 440 -77.86 22.45 9.13
C SER A 440 -78.58 21.13 8.87
N PHE A 441 -78.01 20.25 8.03
CA PHE A 441 -78.71 19.09 7.49
C PHE A 441 -78.02 17.75 7.72
N VAL A 442 -76.71 17.74 7.97
CA VAL A 442 -75.92 16.52 8.16
C VAL A 442 -75.52 16.37 9.63
N LEU A 443 -74.90 17.38 10.23
CA LEU A 443 -74.45 17.37 11.64
C LEU A 443 -75.52 17.81 12.65
N ASN A 444 -76.78 17.85 12.23
CA ASN A 444 -77.91 18.31 13.05
C ASN A 444 -78.31 17.33 14.18
N THR A 445 -77.73 16.13 14.22
CA THR A 445 -77.95 15.12 15.26
C THR A 445 -76.61 14.61 15.81
N GLN A 446 -76.61 14.24 17.09
CA GLN A 446 -75.45 13.66 17.76
C GLN A 446 -75.03 12.32 17.12
N GLU A 447 -75.98 11.49 16.66
CA GLU A 447 -75.69 10.23 15.99
C GLU A 447 -74.91 10.44 14.68
N ASN A 448 -75.28 11.43 13.87
CA ASN A 448 -74.58 11.74 12.63
C ASN A 448 -73.17 12.29 12.89
N GLN A 449 -73.00 13.10 13.95
CA GLN A 449 -71.69 13.57 14.38
C GLN A 449 -70.79 12.38 14.80
N GLU A 450 -71.32 11.44 15.59
CA GLU A 450 -70.59 10.23 16.00
C GLU A 450 -70.21 9.35 14.79
N ARG A 451 -71.12 9.15 13.82
CA ARG A 451 -70.83 8.38 12.60
C ARG A 451 -69.76 9.01 11.72
N LEU A 452 -69.72 10.34 11.63
CA LEU A 452 -68.70 11.03 10.85
C LEU A 452 -67.33 11.01 11.56
N ASN A 453 -67.33 11.13 12.89
CA ASN A 453 -66.11 11.03 13.71
C ASN A 453 -65.45 9.64 13.65
N LEU A 454 -66.21 8.57 13.34
CA LEU A 454 -65.63 7.23 13.13
C LEU A 454 -64.62 7.18 11.98
N PHE A 455 -64.68 8.09 11.00
CA PHE A 455 -63.66 8.20 9.94
C PHE A 455 -62.37 8.86 10.46
N ASP A 456 -62.52 9.81 11.37
CA ASP A 456 -61.41 10.55 11.99
C ASP A 456 -60.71 9.73 13.10
N ASP A 457 -61.36 8.70 13.68
CA ASP A 457 -60.84 7.82 14.74
C ASP A 457 -60.54 6.37 14.27
N SER A 458 -60.51 6.16 12.95
CA SER A 458 -60.47 4.83 12.33
C SER A 458 -59.08 4.17 12.33
N GLY A 459 -59.06 2.84 12.11
CA GLY A 459 -57.83 2.08 11.83
C GLY A 459 -56.98 2.66 10.68
N TYR A 460 -57.56 3.48 9.80
CA TYR A 460 -56.82 4.17 8.74
C TYR A 460 -55.87 5.25 9.27
N GLN A 461 -56.25 6.04 10.29
CA GLN A 461 -55.36 7.04 10.88
C GLN A 461 -54.16 6.38 11.57
N LYS A 462 -54.37 5.24 12.25
CA LYS A 462 -53.29 4.43 12.83
C LYS A 462 -52.33 3.92 11.75
N GLU A 463 -52.86 3.53 10.61
CA GLU A 463 -52.11 2.97 9.49
C GLU A 463 -51.35 4.06 8.71
N ILE A 464 -51.89 5.29 8.62
CA ILE A 464 -51.17 6.48 8.14
C ILE A 464 -50.04 6.86 9.12
N GLN A 465 -50.32 6.93 10.42
CA GLN A 465 -49.32 7.26 11.43
C GLN A 465 -48.17 6.24 11.43
N LYS A 466 -48.48 4.95 11.31
CA LYS A 466 -47.48 3.90 11.17
C LYS A 466 -46.57 4.12 9.95
N ARG A 467 -47.13 4.43 8.78
CA ARG A 467 -46.31 4.73 7.58
C ARG A 467 -45.49 5.99 7.73
N LYS A 468 -46.05 7.07 8.31
CA LYS A 468 -45.31 8.31 8.60
C LYS A 468 -44.12 8.05 9.52
N LYS A 469 -44.31 7.21 10.54
CA LYS A 469 -43.23 6.79 11.44
C LYS A 469 -42.13 6.05 10.69
N ILE A 470 -42.47 5.13 9.77
CA ILE A 470 -41.47 4.44 8.94
C ILE A 470 -40.70 5.44 8.07
N ILE A 471 -41.37 6.44 7.50
CA ILE A 471 -40.70 7.50 6.72
C ILE A 471 -39.72 8.28 7.61
N GLU A 472 -40.09 8.61 8.84
CA GLU A 472 -39.19 9.26 9.81
C GLU A 472 -37.99 8.37 10.17
N GLU A 473 -38.22 7.08 10.43
CA GLU A 473 -37.16 6.10 10.69
C GLU A 473 -36.21 5.95 9.48
N ASN A 474 -36.74 5.97 8.25
CA ASN A 474 -35.95 5.92 7.04
C ASN A 474 -35.14 7.20 6.81
N LYS A 475 -35.69 8.38 7.15
CA LYS A 475 -34.93 9.64 7.12
C LYS A 475 -33.79 9.64 8.13
N ALA A 476 -34.02 9.11 9.33
CA ALA A 476 -32.96 8.97 10.33
C ALA A 476 -31.86 8.02 9.86
N LYS A 477 -32.21 6.85 9.31
CA LYS A 477 -31.25 5.89 8.75
C LYS A 477 -30.46 6.46 7.58
N ASP A 478 -31.11 7.21 6.68
CA ASP A 478 -30.45 7.90 5.58
C ASP A 478 -29.37 8.81 6.16
N ASN A 479 -29.77 9.71 7.09
CA ASN A 479 -28.84 10.61 7.75
C ASN A 479 -27.64 9.90 8.37
N ASP A 480 -27.88 8.88 9.20
CA ASP A 480 -26.84 8.10 9.87
C ASP A 480 -25.89 7.43 8.87
N SER A 481 -26.42 6.82 7.79
CA SER A 481 -25.61 6.09 6.81
C SER A 481 -24.66 7.00 6.00
N ILE A 482 -25.06 8.25 5.79
CA ILE A 482 -24.31 9.22 4.99
C ILE A 482 -23.13 9.78 5.77
N VAL A 483 -23.38 10.19 7.01
CA VAL A 483 -22.45 11.00 7.82
C VAL A 483 -21.56 10.16 8.71
N SER A 484 -21.91 8.88 8.93
CA SER A 484 -21.14 7.99 9.78
C SER A 484 -19.76 7.71 9.19
N PRO A 485 -18.70 7.74 10.01
CA PRO A 485 -17.40 7.20 9.63
C PRO A 485 -17.52 5.76 9.10
N ILE A 486 -16.56 5.35 8.26
CA ILE A 486 -16.58 4.02 7.61
C ILE A 486 -16.77 2.89 8.63
N ARG A 487 -16.13 2.97 9.79
CA ARG A 487 -16.24 1.99 10.87
C ARG A 487 -17.69 1.80 11.33
N ASP A 488 -18.38 2.90 11.60
CA ASP A 488 -19.74 2.87 12.14
C ASP A 488 -20.73 2.40 11.08
N LEU A 489 -20.54 2.83 9.83
CA LEU A 489 -21.27 2.30 8.68
C LEU A 489 -21.08 0.78 8.56
N MET A 490 -19.84 0.29 8.60
CA MET A 490 -19.54 -1.15 8.52
C MET A 490 -20.19 -1.97 9.64
N MET A 491 -20.43 -1.39 10.83
CA MET A 491 -21.10 -2.08 11.94
C MET A 491 -22.60 -2.26 11.71
N ILE A 492 -23.26 -1.35 10.99
CA ILE A 492 -24.70 -1.41 10.73
C ILE A 492 -25.05 -2.11 9.41
N MET A 493 -24.06 -2.32 8.54
CA MET A 493 -24.23 -3.00 7.24
C MET A 493 -24.54 -4.49 7.38
N SER A 494 -25.27 -5.03 6.38
CA SER A 494 -25.50 -6.46 6.30
C SER A 494 -24.22 -7.20 5.86
N SER A 495 -24.09 -8.46 6.24
CA SER A 495 -22.93 -9.29 5.85
C SER A 495 -22.82 -9.46 4.33
N ALA A 496 -23.94 -9.46 3.62
CA ALA A 496 -23.97 -9.52 2.15
C ALA A 496 -23.42 -8.25 1.52
N ASP A 497 -23.79 -7.07 2.06
CA ASP A 497 -23.29 -5.79 1.55
C ASP A 497 -21.80 -5.63 1.80
N ILE A 498 -21.31 -6.04 2.98
CA ILE A 498 -19.87 -6.07 3.28
C ILE A 498 -19.16 -6.99 2.28
N GLN A 499 -19.69 -8.19 2.02
CA GLN A 499 -19.11 -9.08 1.02
C GLN A 499 -19.06 -8.44 -0.37
N ASN A 500 -20.10 -7.72 -0.79
CA ASN A 500 -20.14 -7.01 -2.06
C ASN A 500 -19.11 -5.87 -2.15
N ILE A 501 -18.92 -5.09 -1.07
CA ILE A 501 -17.89 -4.04 -1.01
C ILE A 501 -16.49 -4.61 -1.25
N PHE A 502 -16.21 -5.78 -0.68
CA PHE A 502 -14.94 -6.48 -0.83
C PHE A 502 -14.91 -7.52 -1.97
N ALA A 503 -15.99 -7.66 -2.76
CA ALA A 503 -16.11 -8.68 -3.80
C ALA A 503 -15.25 -8.32 -5.01
N LYS A 504 -14.37 -9.25 -5.43
CA LYS A 504 -13.50 -9.11 -6.61
C LYS A 504 -13.15 -10.45 -7.24
N GLU A 505 -12.58 -10.37 -8.44
CA GLU A 505 -11.92 -11.48 -9.14
C GLU A 505 -10.69 -11.96 -8.36
N GLU A 506 -10.47 -13.28 -8.35
CA GLU A 506 -9.29 -13.87 -7.71
C GLU A 506 -8.01 -13.32 -8.36
N ASN A 507 -7.17 -12.66 -7.57
CA ASN A 507 -5.87 -12.16 -8.01
C ASN A 507 -4.76 -12.48 -6.98
N ALA A 508 -3.52 -12.11 -7.31
CA ALA A 508 -2.36 -12.34 -6.44
C ALA A 508 -2.51 -11.69 -5.05
N LEU A 509 -3.21 -10.54 -4.96
CA LEU A 509 -3.46 -9.85 -3.70
C LEU A 509 -4.42 -10.64 -2.80
N THR A 510 -5.55 -11.11 -3.35
CA THR A 510 -6.56 -11.86 -2.57
C THR A 510 -6.09 -13.24 -2.16
N LYS A 511 -5.12 -13.82 -2.89
CA LYS A 511 -4.47 -15.09 -2.55
C LYS A 511 -3.38 -14.94 -1.48
N ASN A 512 -2.92 -13.72 -1.20
CA ASN A 512 -1.93 -13.48 -0.16
C ASN A 512 -2.52 -13.76 1.23
N HIS A 513 -1.82 -14.53 2.06
CA HIS A 513 -2.25 -14.87 3.42
C HIS A 513 -2.51 -13.65 4.31
N TYR A 514 -1.82 -12.53 4.04
CA TYR A 514 -2.00 -11.27 4.76
C TYR A 514 -3.22 -10.45 4.32
N PHE A 515 -3.95 -10.85 3.28
CA PHE A 515 -5.09 -10.08 2.75
C PHE A 515 -6.15 -9.68 3.80
N PRO A 516 -6.46 -10.48 4.84
CA PRO A 516 -7.40 -10.07 5.89
C PRO A 516 -6.98 -8.80 6.63
N LEU A 517 -5.70 -8.41 6.59
CA LEU A 517 -5.23 -7.13 7.11
C LEU A 517 -5.94 -5.96 6.42
N ILE A 518 -6.06 -5.96 5.09
CA ILE A 518 -6.69 -4.86 4.34
C ILE A 518 -8.14 -4.68 4.80
N LYS A 519 -8.87 -5.80 4.94
CA LYS A 519 -10.24 -5.80 5.46
C LYS A 519 -10.29 -5.20 6.86
N TYR A 520 -9.40 -5.65 7.75
CA TYR A 520 -9.31 -5.13 9.11
C TYR A 520 -9.04 -3.62 9.15
N LEU A 521 -8.07 -3.12 8.39
CA LEU A 521 -7.71 -1.69 8.37
C LEU A 521 -8.89 -0.82 7.93
N ILE A 522 -9.65 -1.25 6.92
CA ILE A 522 -10.82 -0.50 6.42
C ILE A 522 -12.00 -0.63 7.39
N MET A 523 -12.31 -1.84 7.88
CA MET A 523 -13.45 -2.09 8.77
C MET A 523 -13.34 -1.36 10.12
N GLU A 524 -12.13 -1.19 10.66
CA GLU A 524 -11.93 -0.40 11.88
C GLU A 524 -11.79 1.10 11.63
N GLY A 525 -11.88 1.57 10.37
CA GLY A 525 -11.68 2.98 10.03
C GLY A 525 -10.24 3.46 10.24
N LEU A 526 -9.26 2.55 10.28
CA LEU A 526 -7.84 2.90 10.32
C LEU A 526 -7.33 3.39 8.96
N LEU A 527 -7.99 2.93 7.89
CA LEU A 527 -7.78 3.36 6.52
C LEU A 527 -9.13 3.76 5.92
N ASP A 528 -9.34 5.06 5.75
CA ASP A 528 -10.56 5.66 5.24
C ASP A 528 -10.25 6.80 4.25
N GLU A 529 -11.26 7.55 3.84
CA GLU A 529 -11.17 8.70 2.92
C GLU A 529 -10.12 9.77 3.31
N THR A 530 -9.66 9.79 4.57
CA THR A 530 -8.66 10.76 5.07
C THR A 530 -7.21 10.30 4.90
N TYR A 531 -6.97 9.12 4.33
CA TYR A 531 -5.62 8.54 4.16
C TYR A 531 -4.62 9.48 3.46
N TRP A 532 -5.12 10.39 2.63
CA TRP A 532 -4.33 11.40 1.93
C TRP A 532 -3.51 12.29 2.85
N HIS A 533 -3.99 12.60 4.05
CA HIS A 533 -3.26 13.41 5.02
C HIS A 533 -2.05 12.69 5.60
N TYR A 534 -1.99 11.36 5.45
CA TYR A 534 -0.96 10.50 6.02
C TYR A 534 0.08 10.05 4.97
N LYS A 535 -0.16 10.26 3.66
CA LYS A 535 0.74 9.75 2.60
C LYS A 535 1.99 10.61 2.36
N GLY A 536 2.00 11.90 2.70
CA GLY A 536 3.05 12.81 2.27
C GLY A 536 3.09 14.16 2.99
N TYR A 537 4.00 15.02 2.52
CA TYR A 537 4.21 16.35 3.08
C TYR A 537 2.99 17.26 2.84
N PHE A 538 2.59 18.01 3.87
CA PHE A 538 1.51 18.98 3.74
C PHE A 538 2.00 20.23 3.02
N HIS A 539 1.45 20.50 1.84
CA HIS A 539 1.63 21.75 1.13
C HIS A 539 0.45 22.66 1.41
N LYS A 540 0.71 23.83 2.03
CA LYS A 540 -0.32 24.85 2.24
C LYS A 540 -0.84 25.31 0.88
N GLY A 541 -2.11 25.01 0.60
CA GLY A 541 -2.81 25.34 -0.64
C GLY A 541 -3.80 26.48 -0.41
N SER A 542 -4.98 26.39 -1.05
CA SER A 542 -6.09 27.30 -0.75
C SER A 542 -6.74 27.03 0.60
N LEU A 543 -6.60 25.80 1.13
CA LEU A 543 -6.90 25.49 2.52
C LEU A 543 -5.69 25.81 3.40
N GLY A 544 -5.96 26.52 4.50
CA GLY A 544 -5.04 26.71 5.60
C GLY A 544 -4.87 25.44 6.44
N LYS A 545 -4.10 25.59 7.51
CA LYS A 545 -3.77 24.48 8.42
C LYS A 545 -5.01 24.10 9.23
N ASN A 546 -5.67 25.07 9.84
CA ASN A 546 -6.88 24.87 10.62
C ASN A 546 -8.06 24.46 9.74
N ASP A 547 -8.14 24.98 8.51
CA ASP A 547 -9.14 24.55 7.52
C ASP A 547 -9.00 23.04 7.22
N THR A 548 -7.76 22.58 7.04
CA THR A 548 -7.46 21.16 6.77
C THR A 548 -7.75 20.29 7.99
N VAL A 549 -7.40 20.76 9.20
CA VAL A 549 -7.72 20.07 10.46
C VAL A 549 -9.23 19.93 10.61
N PHE A 550 -9.98 21.00 10.33
CA PHE A 550 -11.44 21.00 10.41
C PHE A 550 -12.06 19.96 9.47
N ILE A 551 -11.72 19.99 8.18
CA ILE A 551 -12.26 19.03 7.21
C ILE A 551 -11.85 17.61 7.58
N LYS A 552 -10.60 17.38 7.96
CA LYS A 552 -10.13 16.06 8.37
C LYS A 552 -10.93 15.55 9.57
N ASN A 553 -11.02 16.30 10.67
CA ASN A 553 -11.76 15.88 11.86
C ASN A 553 -13.25 15.63 11.56
N LEU A 554 -13.84 16.42 10.67
CA LEU A 554 -15.21 16.26 10.18
C LEU A 554 -15.41 14.87 9.56
N LEU A 555 -14.53 14.48 8.64
CA LEU A 555 -14.57 13.19 7.94
C LEU A 555 -14.23 12.01 8.87
N GLU A 556 -13.25 12.19 9.77
CA GLU A 556 -12.86 11.16 10.75
C GLU A 556 -13.93 10.94 11.85
N GLY A 557 -14.94 11.81 11.95
CA GLY A 557 -15.96 11.75 13.01
C GLY A 557 -15.39 12.04 14.40
N VAL A 558 -14.40 12.93 14.49
CA VAL A 558 -13.75 13.33 15.75
C VAL A 558 -14.35 14.63 16.26
N GLU A 559 -14.47 14.79 17.58
CA GLU A 559 -14.90 16.05 18.19
C GLU A 559 -14.06 17.25 17.69
N GLN A 560 -14.74 18.37 17.44
CA GLN A 560 -14.16 19.56 16.85
C GLN A 560 -14.06 20.69 17.86
N ASP A 561 -12.99 21.48 17.76
CA ASP A 561 -12.92 22.76 18.45
C ASP A 561 -13.82 23.77 17.73
N ILE A 562 -14.93 24.11 18.38
CA ILE A 562 -15.94 25.05 17.86
C ILE A 562 -15.40 26.47 17.65
N LEU A 563 -14.27 26.81 18.29
CA LEU A 563 -13.61 28.11 18.16
C LEU A 563 -12.33 28.04 17.30
N LEU A 564 -12.09 26.91 16.62
CA LEU A 564 -10.98 26.77 15.69
C LEU A 564 -11.06 27.87 14.62
N ASP A 565 -10.01 28.69 14.54
CA ASP A 565 -9.97 29.82 13.62
C ASP A 565 -9.71 29.33 12.19
N LEU A 566 -10.80 29.15 11.43
CA LEU A 566 -10.74 28.82 10.01
C LEU A 566 -10.12 29.99 9.24
N GLU A 567 -9.04 29.70 8.51
CA GLU A 567 -8.27 30.70 7.78
C GLU A 567 -8.96 31.10 6.48
N ASN A 568 -9.64 30.14 5.82
CA ASN A 568 -10.40 30.37 4.59
C ASN A 568 -11.76 29.63 4.66
N PRO A 569 -12.73 30.15 5.44
CA PRO A 569 -14.05 29.51 5.62
C PRO A 569 -14.80 29.26 4.31
N GLU A 570 -14.70 30.18 3.33
CA GLU A 570 -15.33 30.02 2.01
C GLU A 570 -14.77 28.81 1.24
N GLU A 571 -13.46 28.58 1.31
CA GLU A 571 -12.80 27.42 0.68
C GLU A 571 -13.16 26.10 1.37
N VAL A 572 -13.48 26.14 2.67
CA VAL A 572 -14.05 24.99 3.40
C VAL A 572 -15.45 24.72 2.88
N ILE A 573 -16.34 25.73 2.85
CA ILE A 573 -17.72 25.61 2.37
C ILE A 573 -17.79 25.03 0.96
N ASN A 574 -16.90 25.45 0.06
CA ASN A 574 -16.85 24.98 -1.33
C ASN A 574 -16.44 23.50 -1.49
N ARG A 575 -15.87 22.89 -0.45
CA ARG A 575 -15.44 21.48 -0.42
C ARG A 575 -16.39 20.57 0.34
N LEU A 576 -17.25 21.14 1.20
CA LEU A 576 -18.26 20.39 1.91
C LEU A 576 -19.46 20.10 1.01
N ASN A 577 -19.93 18.86 1.05
CA ASN A 577 -21.17 18.48 0.41
C ASN A 577 -22.35 18.72 1.36
N GLU A 578 -23.58 18.74 0.85
CA GLU A 578 -24.81 18.91 1.65
C GLU A 578 -24.90 17.92 2.83
N ALA A 579 -24.39 16.72 2.61
CA ALA A 579 -24.25 15.65 3.60
C ALA A 579 -23.36 16.04 4.80
N ASP A 580 -22.26 16.75 4.57
CA ASP A 580 -21.28 17.03 5.60
C ASP A 580 -21.82 18.01 6.65
N TYR A 581 -22.75 18.89 6.25
CA TYR A 581 -23.44 19.80 7.15
C TYR A 581 -24.35 19.09 8.17
N ARG A 582 -24.66 17.82 7.94
CA ARG A 582 -25.46 16.99 8.85
C ARG A 582 -24.61 16.27 9.90
N ARG A 583 -23.28 16.31 9.82
CA ARG A 583 -22.40 15.61 10.77
C ARG A 583 -22.50 16.24 12.17
N PHE A 584 -22.42 15.43 13.22
CA PHE A 584 -22.52 15.89 14.61
C PHE A 584 -21.44 16.90 15.02
N ASN A 585 -20.33 16.92 14.29
CA ASN A 585 -19.14 17.73 14.57
C ASN A 585 -18.96 18.88 13.54
N ILE A 586 -20.05 19.32 12.89
CA ILE A 586 -20.04 20.43 11.90
C ILE A 586 -19.83 21.82 12.53
N LEU A 587 -20.19 22.01 13.80
CA LEU A 587 -20.27 23.33 14.40
C LEU A 587 -18.89 24.00 14.51
N ASN A 588 -18.77 25.17 13.89
CA ASN A 588 -17.62 26.06 14.03
C ASN A 588 -18.06 27.52 13.89
N LYS A 589 -17.51 28.39 14.73
CA LYS A 589 -17.84 29.82 14.75
C LYS A 589 -17.64 30.49 13.40
N ARG A 590 -16.43 30.38 12.82
CA ARG A 590 -16.08 31.04 11.56
C ARG A 590 -16.89 30.52 10.39
N LEU A 591 -17.15 29.22 10.38
CA LEU A 591 -18.02 28.60 9.38
C LEU A 591 -19.43 29.20 9.42
N LEU A 592 -20.01 29.33 10.62
CA LEU A 592 -21.35 29.90 10.81
C LEU A 592 -21.41 31.38 10.42
N GLU A 593 -20.40 32.18 10.80
CA GLU A 593 -20.29 33.60 10.40
C GLU A 593 -20.29 33.74 8.87
N GLU A 594 -19.53 32.89 8.16
CA GLU A 594 -19.43 32.93 6.70
C GLU A 594 -20.73 32.50 6.01
N LEU A 595 -21.40 31.46 6.52
CA LEU A 595 -22.70 31.01 5.99
C LEU A 595 -23.78 32.08 6.15
N LEU A 596 -23.83 32.75 7.31
CA LEU A 596 -24.78 33.83 7.58
C LEU A 596 -24.51 35.06 6.71
N SER A 597 -23.23 35.45 6.57
CA SER A 597 -22.85 36.63 5.79
C SER A 597 -23.16 36.49 4.29
N ASN A 598 -23.18 35.26 3.77
CA ASN A 598 -23.45 34.96 2.36
C ASN A 598 -24.87 34.43 2.09
N ASP A 599 -25.79 34.55 3.04
CA ASP A 599 -27.21 34.14 2.90
C ASP A 599 -27.37 32.66 2.48
N ARG A 600 -26.53 31.78 3.04
CA ARG A 600 -26.53 30.33 2.77
C ARG A 600 -27.58 29.60 3.62
N ILE A 601 -28.84 30.01 3.45
CA ILE A 601 -29.99 29.57 4.26
C ILE A 601 -30.14 28.04 4.26
N LYS A 602 -29.92 27.38 3.11
CA LYS A 602 -30.10 25.94 2.98
C LYS A 602 -29.14 25.17 3.89
N GLU A 603 -27.86 25.52 3.88
CA GLU A 603 -26.84 24.90 4.72
C GLU A 603 -27.10 25.18 6.21
N ILE A 604 -27.56 26.39 6.55
CA ILE A 604 -27.94 26.76 7.92
C ILE A 604 -29.10 25.91 8.43
N GLN A 605 -30.15 25.70 7.62
CA GLN A 605 -31.28 24.85 7.98
C GLN A 605 -30.84 23.41 8.25
N ILE A 606 -29.90 22.89 7.46
CA ILE A 606 -29.35 21.54 7.65
C ILE A 606 -28.55 21.45 8.96
N ILE A 607 -27.78 22.49 9.30
CA ILE A 607 -27.09 22.55 10.59
C ILE A 607 -28.11 22.56 11.73
N ILE A 608 -29.22 23.30 11.61
CA ILE A 608 -30.30 23.33 12.63
C ILE A 608 -30.92 21.94 12.81
N ASP A 609 -31.19 21.21 11.73
CA ASP A 609 -31.66 19.81 11.81
C ASP A 609 -30.65 18.92 12.57
N ALA A 610 -29.35 19.12 12.33
CA ALA A 610 -28.29 18.40 13.04
C ALA A 610 -28.22 18.78 14.53
N LEU A 611 -28.47 20.05 14.89
CA LEU A 611 -28.52 20.49 16.29
C LEU A 611 -29.58 19.73 17.08
N ASP A 612 -30.77 19.53 16.48
CA ASP A 612 -31.85 18.78 17.12
C ASP A 612 -31.51 17.30 17.25
N THR A 613 -30.99 16.71 16.16
CA THR A 613 -30.62 15.29 16.08
C THR A 613 -29.59 14.91 17.15
N TYR A 614 -28.57 15.74 17.34
CA TYR A 614 -27.44 15.46 18.25
C TYR A 614 -27.51 16.23 19.58
N ASN A 615 -28.59 16.97 19.83
CA ASN A 615 -28.80 17.77 21.05
C ASN A 615 -27.65 18.77 21.33
N LEU A 616 -27.22 19.50 20.30
CA LEU A 616 -26.05 20.41 20.36
C LEU A 616 -26.41 21.86 20.68
N TYR A 617 -27.61 22.10 21.22
CA TYR A 617 -28.13 23.45 21.50
C TYR A 617 -27.23 24.27 22.43
N SER A 618 -26.66 23.66 23.48
CA SER A 618 -25.76 24.36 24.41
C SER A 618 -24.48 24.84 23.72
N THR A 619 -23.92 24.00 22.85
CA THR A 619 -22.75 24.32 22.02
C THR A 619 -23.06 25.46 21.05
N MET A 620 -24.23 25.42 20.41
CA MET A 620 -24.68 26.48 19.50
C MET A 620 -24.86 27.82 20.23
N ILE A 621 -25.46 27.82 21.42
CA ILE A 621 -25.62 29.04 22.24
C ILE A 621 -24.24 29.65 22.53
N SER A 622 -23.25 28.83 22.90
CA SER A 622 -21.87 29.29 23.12
C SER A 622 -21.26 29.97 21.88
N ILE A 623 -21.55 29.46 20.67
CA ILE A 623 -21.12 30.10 19.42
C ILE A 623 -21.87 31.42 19.21
N LEU A 624 -23.20 31.42 19.35
CA LEU A 624 -24.05 32.60 19.16
C LEU A 624 -23.72 33.75 20.13
N ASP A 625 -23.32 33.43 21.36
CA ASP A 625 -22.84 34.41 22.35
C ASP A 625 -21.49 35.03 21.96
N SER A 626 -20.75 34.40 21.05
CA SER A 626 -19.40 34.80 20.64
C SER A 626 -19.33 35.55 19.30
N ILE A 627 -20.40 35.52 18.50
CA ILE A 627 -20.51 36.20 17.20
C ILE A 627 -21.18 37.58 17.34
N ASP A 628 -21.12 38.40 16.28
CA ASP A 628 -21.72 39.73 16.27
C ASP A 628 -23.24 39.70 16.42
N TYR A 629 -23.80 40.70 17.10
CA TYR A 629 -25.23 40.79 17.42
C TYR A 629 -26.13 40.76 16.18
N GLU A 630 -25.72 41.44 15.10
CA GLU A 630 -26.49 41.47 13.85
C GLU A 630 -26.53 40.09 13.17
N LEU A 631 -25.44 39.31 13.24
CA LEU A 631 -25.39 37.94 12.73
C LEU A 631 -26.24 36.98 13.59
N SER A 632 -26.19 37.12 14.92
CA SER A 632 -27.06 36.35 15.82
C SER A 632 -28.54 36.63 15.57
N LYS A 633 -28.89 37.89 15.28
CA LYS A 633 -30.26 38.27 14.90
C LYS A 633 -30.67 37.67 13.56
N LEU A 634 -29.77 37.64 12.58
CA LEU A 634 -30.01 37.02 11.28
C LEU A 634 -30.28 35.51 11.43
N PHE A 635 -29.48 34.82 12.24
CA PHE A 635 -29.67 33.40 12.53
C PHE A 635 -31.04 33.10 13.14
N VAL A 636 -31.50 33.90 14.12
CA VAL A 636 -32.83 33.72 14.75
C VAL A 636 -33.98 34.02 13.79
N SER A 637 -33.74 34.82 12.74
CA SER A 637 -34.76 35.14 11.74
C SER A 637 -34.84 34.15 10.58
N THR A 638 -33.84 33.26 10.46
CA THR A 638 -33.73 32.21 9.44
C THR A 638 -34.42 30.94 9.92
#